data_AF-A0A7J4TKM9-F1
#
_entry.id   AF-A0A7J4TKM9-F1
#
_cell.length_a   1.000
_cell.length_b   1.000
_cell.length_c   1.000
_cell.angle_alpha   90.00
_cell.angle_beta   90.00
_cell.angle_gamma   90.00
#
_symmetry.space_group_name_H-M   'P 1'
#
loop_
_entity.id
_entity.type
_entity.pdbx_description
1 polymer ?
#
loop_
_entity_poly.entity_id
_entity_poly.type
_entity_poly.pdbx_seq_one_letter_code
_entity_poly.pdbx_strand_id
1 'polypeptide(L)'
;ALVGVLILLFEFLMARFELAEVYHAPSLAIALMFIALPALVSSGSSLGAQVIKPIGQDRASLQDSSALRSYSYIILLAFWMGLVAMLYIALGLLDVPDDRRFSIAAFAMFSPSVLAYGRILGSSWRALRQSSKKIAGGEPSPFHNHTPSARQQAVAQIVNFNLVAMPFVAFNTFLSLAVLLWNPTLLSHSDRVLALPEYRPQTTFMEEGGLLGFGLIELFSFIPVEGIRVPIVSMVLLFLLLNVAIIGFLFVYEVARILFLDVQDVSGAGGIKLADSRLLRAERSQQAKVLNFCFTGFAGQSMLLLALGMITFWDSSFLPQQAQCGTWDSTVCAVLTKDALEELTWMLSSGGQVAFLTIWTKSLRVGSRLDDITFDAAVEGNRARFSEMEDMIYLKKQPLTTLIANDEWVKALGQLDGVLKGHGEELDGLALGRKTGAIMTLYSGFGRWNEAEEQAVSLLALRGGKEAEMARLTLAAASLAQRDLPESKPRLNLLAEDDIESARLQWVASLFKPKSRPLDKRYKPLLAMDSTTKRNIDLVQRFESNTACSELKSLNTPAGRMFLLGDLARMRLARRSEDALDLLERFIKKNAIESWIHGEVVRCLLHLDQGRVNTAVVMAEELAKEHGRHPHLRALLGHLSRSGLTPHSSSEITDMEWATESGLNVAEVWANKHVVSPPPGFNKKSERKHAWSANAWIANGPDNELTIAAKKGINGWKMLAKIDQSALPACLFLHLTGLVVTIGGMPVDLGFPGGLDLKSIQNKGLLDLSS
;
A
#
# COMPACT_ATOMS: atom_id res chain seq x y z
N ALA A 1 -24.69 -6.57 -11.96
CA ALA A 1 -25.27 -5.33 -12.52
C ALA A 1 -25.47 -5.45 -14.03
N LEU A 2 -24.40 -5.55 -14.85
CA LEU A 2 -24.53 -5.71 -16.31
C LEU A 2 -25.43 -6.88 -16.73
N VAL A 3 -25.28 -8.06 -16.11
CA VAL A 3 -26.17 -9.21 -16.35
C VAL A 3 -27.64 -8.87 -16.06
N GLY A 4 -27.91 -8.12 -14.98
CA GLY A 4 -29.27 -7.67 -14.66
C GLY A 4 -29.83 -6.70 -15.69
N VAL A 5 -29.02 -5.75 -16.16
CA VAL A 5 -29.42 -4.82 -17.24
C VAL A 5 -29.71 -5.56 -18.55
N LEU A 6 -28.90 -6.55 -18.90
CA LEU A 6 -29.12 -7.37 -20.09
C LEU A 6 -30.40 -8.21 -19.99
N ILE A 7 -30.73 -8.73 -18.80
CA ILE A 7 -31.99 -9.44 -18.57
C ILE A 7 -33.18 -8.49 -18.76
N LEU A 8 -33.13 -7.26 -18.21
CA LEU A 8 -34.17 -6.25 -18.43
C LEU A 8 -34.32 -5.89 -19.92
N LEU A 9 -33.20 -5.69 -20.62
CA LEU A 9 -33.21 -5.40 -22.06
C LEU A 9 -33.82 -6.55 -22.85
N PHE A 10 -33.48 -7.79 -22.51
CA PHE A 10 -34.00 -8.97 -23.21
C PHE A 10 -35.52 -9.11 -23.00
N GLU A 11 -36.01 -8.98 -21.78
CA GLU A 11 -37.45 -8.97 -21.47
C GLU A 11 -38.19 -7.88 -22.24
N PHE A 12 -37.62 -6.67 -22.33
CA PHE A 12 -38.20 -5.58 -23.11
C PHE A 12 -38.26 -5.89 -24.61
N LEU A 13 -37.17 -6.42 -25.19
CA LEU A 13 -37.18 -6.79 -26.61
C LEU A 13 -38.22 -7.88 -26.89
N MET A 14 -38.35 -8.86 -26.00
CA MET A 14 -39.37 -9.91 -26.13
C MET A 14 -40.80 -9.35 -26.08
N ALA A 15 -41.07 -8.40 -25.18
CA ALA A 15 -42.35 -7.70 -25.12
C ALA A 15 -42.60 -6.81 -26.35
N ARG A 16 -41.57 -6.08 -26.82
CA ARG A 16 -41.68 -5.15 -27.96
C ARG A 16 -41.86 -5.86 -29.31
N PHE A 17 -41.30 -7.06 -29.47
CA PHE A 17 -41.47 -7.89 -30.66
C PHE A 17 -42.70 -8.82 -30.59
N GLU A 18 -43.59 -8.62 -29.61
CA GLU A 18 -44.82 -9.42 -29.40
C GLU A 18 -44.55 -10.93 -29.22
N LEU A 19 -43.34 -11.30 -28.78
CA LEU A 19 -42.97 -12.70 -28.51
C LEU A 19 -43.45 -13.19 -27.13
N ALA A 20 -43.89 -12.27 -26.27
CA ALA A 20 -44.47 -12.54 -24.94
C ALA A 20 -45.61 -11.56 -24.64
N GLU A 21 -46.73 -12.06 -24.10
CA GLU A 21 -47.92 -11.24 -23.77
C GLU A 21 -47.74 -10.42 -22.48
N VAL A 22 -46.90 -10.86 -21.56
CA VAL A 22 -46.65 -10.22 -20.24
C VAL A 22 -45.20 -10.42 -19.81
N TYR A 23 -44.67 -9.47 -19.03
CA TYR A 23 -43.36 -9.59 -18.38
C TYR A 23 -43.28 -10.81 -17.45
N HIS A 24 -42.18 -11.55 -17.53
CA HIS A 24 -41.98 -12.72 -16.67
C HIS A 24 -41.44 -12.30 -15.29
N ALA A 25 -42.27 -12.38 -14.25
CA ALA A 25 -41.96 -11.85 -12.92
C ALA A 25 -40.64 -12.38 -12.28
N PRO A 26 -40.28 -13.68 -12.38
CA PRO A 26 -39.01 -14.18 -11.86
C PRO A 26 -37.76 -13.58 -12.51
N SER A 27 -37.78 -13.33 -13.82
CA SER A 27 -36.63 -12.74 -14.53
C SER A 27 -36.47 -11.27 -14.17
N LEU A 28 -37.58 -10.53 -14.03
CA LEU A 28 -37.57 -9.16 -13.51
C LEU A 28 -36.99 -9.09 -12.09
N ALA A 29 -37.38 -10.01 -11.20
CA ALA A 29 -36.85 -10.09 -9.82
C ALA A 29 -35.34 -10.32 -9.78
N ILE A 30 -34.86 -11.30 -10.55
CA ILE A 30 -33.43 -11.63 -10.66
C ILE A 30 -32.66 -10.44 -11.23
N ALA A 31 -33.22 -9.76 -12.24
CA ALA A 31 -32.61 -8.61 -12.86
C ALA A 31 -32.43 -7.44 -11.87
N LEU A 32 -33.49 -7.08 -11.14
CA LEU A 32 -33.45 -6.04 -10.12
C LEU A 32 -32.49 -6.39 -8.98
N MET A 33 -32.46 -7.65 -8.52
CA MET A 33 -31.53 -8.10 -7.50
C MET A 33 -30.08 -7.97 -7.96
N PHE A 34 -29.78 -8.34 -9.20
CA PHE A 34 -28.43 -8.21 -9.78
C PHE A 34 -28.02 -6.77 -10.06
N ILE A 35 -28.94 -5.80 -10.07
CA ILE A 35 -28.64 -4.36 -10.16
C ILE A 35 -28.44 -3.77 -8.76
N ALA A 36 -29.37 -4.02 -7.83
CA ALA A 36 -29.38 -3.41 -6.50
C ALA A 36 -28.23 -3.91 -5.61
N LEU A 37 -27.95 -5.22 -5.57
CA LEU A 37 -26.95 -5.79 -4.66
C LEU A 37 -25.53 -5.23 -4.92
N PRO A 38 -25.03 -5.16 -6.17
CA PRO A 38 -23.76 -4.50 -6.45
C PRO A 38 -23.73 -3.01 -6.12
N ALA A 39 -24.84 -2.28 -6.28
CA ALA A 39 -24.92 -0.87 -5.93
C ALA A 39 -24.85 -0.63 -4.40
N LEU A 40 -25.43 -1.54 -3.61
CA LEU A 40 -25.30 -1.53 -2.15
C LEU A 40 -23.87 -1.82 -1.70
N VAL A 41 -23.22 -2.83 -2.28
CA VAL A 41 -21.81 -3.14 -2.00
C VAL A 41 -20.89 -1.97 -2.38
N SER A 42 -21.18 -1.31 -3.51
CA SER A 42 -20.51 -0.07 -3.95
C SER A 42 -20.56 1.03 -2.90
N SER A 43 -21.72 1.23 -2.28
CA SER A 43 -21.92 2.27 -1.25
C SER A 43 -21.08 1.98 0.00
N GLY A 44 -21.05 0.72 0.44
CA GLY A 44 -20.22 0.29 1.57
C GLY A 44 -18.71 0.42 1.32
N SER A 45 -18.23 0.02 0.14
CA SER A 45 -16.81 0.14 -0.21
C SER A 45 -16.36 1.60 -0.37
N SER A 46 -17.20 2.43 -0.98
CA SER A 46 -16.97 3.87 -1.17
C SER A 46 -16.96 4.63 0.16
N LEU A 47 -17.86 4.28 1.07
CA LEU A 47 -17.95 4.90 2.39
C LEU A 47 -16.71 4.56 3.25
N GLY A 48 -16.31 3.29 3.27
CA GLY A 48 -15.11 2.89 4.02
C GLY A 48 -13.82 3.47 3.44
N ALA A 49 -13.69 3.62 2.12
CA ALA A 49 -12.53 4.29 1.50
C ALA A 49 -12.46 5.79 1.81
N GLN A 50 -13.60 6.44 2.08
CA GLN A 50 -13.64 7.86 2.42
C GLN A 50 -13.39 8.13 3.90
N VAL A 51 -13.74 7.20 4.79
CA VAL A 51 -13.64 7.37 6.25
C VAL A 51 -12.36 6.74 6.82
N ILE A 52 -11.95 5.57 6.33
CA ILE A 52 -10.81 4.83 6.86
C ILE A 52 -9.53 5.31 6.16
N LYS A 53 -8.63 5.96 6.91
CA LYS A 53 -7.33 6.39 6.39
C LYS A 53 -6.53 5.21 5.83
N PRO A 54 -5.83 5.36 4.69
CA PRO A 54 -4.96 4.33 4.15
C PRO A 54 -3.81 4.02 5.10
N ILE A 55 -3.43 2.74 5.17
CA ILE A 55 -2.26 2.29 5.92
C ILE A 55 -1.02 2.80 5.17
N GLY A 56 -0.10 3.44 5.90
CA GLY A 56 1.15 3.96 5.35
C GLY A 56 1.57 5.35 5.83
N GLN A 57 0.71 6.08 6.56
CA GLN A 57 1.08 7.39 7.10
C GLN A 57 1.40 7.41 8.59
N ASP A 58 0.94 6.44 9.38
CA ASP A 58 1.31 6.38 10.81
C ASP A 58 1.72 4.96 11.22
N ARG A 59 2.97 4.86 11.66
CA ARG A 59 3.69 3.62 12.00
C ARG A 59 3.06 2.84 13.17
N ALA A 60 2.19 3.48 13.96
CA ALA A 60 1.63 2.92 15.19
C ALA A 60 0.45 1.94 14.99
N SER A 61 -0.22 1.91 13.82
CA SER A 61 -1.45 1.13 13.60
C SER A 61 -1.28 -0.17 12.79
N LEU A 62 -0.05 -0.54 12.47
CA LEU A 62 0.27 -1.67 11.57
C LEU A 62 0.13 -3.05 12.23
N GLN A 63 0.17 -3.13 13.57
CA GLN A 63 0.24 -4.42 14.27
C GLN A 63 -1.11 -5.16 14.45
N ASP A 64 -2.27 -4.54 14.20
CA ASP A 64 -3.56 -5.12 14.66
C ASP A 64 -4.73 -5.22 13.64
N SER A 65 -4.57 -4.85 12.35
CA SER A 65 -5.73 -4.36 11.59
C SER A 65 -6.16 -5.10 10.31
N SER A 66 -5.98 -6.42 10.16
CA SER A 66 -6.59 -7.10 8.99
C SER A 66 -8.05 -7.53 9.23
N ALA A 67 -8.34 -8.22 10.33
CA ALA A 67 -9.70 -8.69 10.64
C ALA A 67 -10.62 -7.55 11.13
N LEU A 68 -10.11 -6.68 12.00
CA LEU A 68 -10.82 -5.50 12.50
C LEU A 68 -11.21 -4.53 11.37
N ARG A 69 -10.41 -4.47 10.30
CA ARG A 69 -10.69 -3.57 9.17
C ARG A 69 -11.81 -4.09 8.28
N SER A 70 -11.79 -5.35 7.87
CA SER A 70 -12.94 -5.93 7.14
C SER A 70 -14.23 -5.85 7.96
N TYR A 71 -14.13 -6.06 9.29
CA TYR A 71 -15.25 -5.85 10.20
C TYR A 71 -15.69 -4.38 10.28
N SER A 72 -14.76 -3.43 10.24
CA SER A 72 -15.07 -2.00 10.24
C SER A 72 -15.85 -1.55 8.99
N TYR A 73 -15.58 -2.10 7.79
CA TYR A 73 -16.40 -1.80 6.60
C TYR A 73 -17.85 -2.24 6.78
N ILE A 74 -18.08 -3.42 7.38
CA ILE A 74 -19.42 -3.98 7.61
C ILE A 74 -20.16 -3.18 8.69
N ILE A 75 -19.51 -2.88 9.82
CA ILE A 75 -20.10 -2.06 10.89
C ILE A 75 -20.50 -0.69 10.33
N LEU A 76 -19.62 -0.09 9.55
CA LEU A 76 -19.82 1.27 9.05
C LEU A 76 -20.96 1.31 8.01
N LEU A 77 -21.10 0.27 7.18
CA LEU A 77 -22.28 0.09 6.32
C LEU A 77 -23.57 -0.12 7.12
N ALA A 78 -23.55 -0.96 8.17
CA ALA A 78 -24.71 -1.19 9.03
C ALA A 78 -25.16 0.10 9.75
N PHE A 79 -24.20 0.90 10.22
CA PHE A 79 -24.46 2.20 10.81
C PHE A 79 -25.08 3.17 9.80
N TRP A 80 -24.55 3.21 8.57
CA TRP A 80 -25.11 4.04 7.48
C TRP A 80 -26.54 3.63 7.13
N MET A 81 -26.80 2.33 6.99
CA MET A 81 -28.15 1.78 6.79
C MET A 81 -29.11 2.21 7.91
N GLY A 82 -28.64 2.20 9.16
CA GLY A 82 -29.42 2.69 10.30
C GLY A 82 -29.77 4.18 10.19
N LEU A 83 -28.84 5.00 9.72
CA LEU A 83 -29.07 6.44 9.50
C LEU A 83 -30.08 6.67 8.37
N VAL A 84 -29.96 5.94 7.26
CA VAL A 84 -30.93 6.00 6.14
C VAL A 84 -32.33 5.56 6.59
N ALA A 85 -32.43 4.50 7.40
CA ALA A 85 -33.71 4.07 7.96
C ALA A 85 -34.32 5.14 8.89
N MET A 86 -33.50 5.79 9.71
CA MET A 86 -33.94 6.92 10.55
C MET A 86 -34.44 8.09 9.70
N LEU A 87 -33.75 8.42 8.61
CA LEU A 87 -34.17 9.44 7.65
C LEU A 87 -35.52 9.08 7.01
N TYR A 88 -35.69 7.83 6.58
CA TYR A 88 -36.95 7.36 6.01
C TYR A 88 -38.10 7.51 7.00
N ILE A 89 -37.92 7.15 8.27
CA ILE A 89 -38.93 7.31 9.32
C ILE A 89 -39.24 8.80 9.55
N ALA A 90 -38.22 9.65 9.64
CA ALA A 90 -38.38 11.08 9.86
C ALA A 90 -39.18 11.78 8.74
N LEU A 91 -38.94 11.40 7.47
CA LEU A 91 -39.71 11.92 6.33
C LEU A 91 -41.18 11.52 6.38
N GLY A 92 -41.49 10.31 6.87
CA GLY A 92 -42.88 9.88 7.08
C GLY A 92 -43.58 10.66 8.20
N LEU A 93 -42.86 11.07 9.24
CA LEU A 93 -43.40 11.94 10.29
C LEU A 93 -43.66 13.38 9.80
N LEU A 94 -43.01 13.80 8.71
CA LEU A 94 -43.17 15.10 8.06
C LEU A 94 -44.23 15.10 6.93
N ASP A 95 -44.99 14.01 6.81
CA ASP A 95 -46.08 13.84 5.83
C ASP A 95 -45.61 14.01 4.36
N VAL A 96 -44.36 13.60 4.08
CA VAL A 96 -43.82 13.58 2.71
C VAL A 96 -44.42 12.42 1.93
N PRO A 97 -44.90 12.63 0.68
CA PRO A 97 -45.45 11.58 -0.17
C PRO A 97 -44.50 10.37 -0.31
N ASP A 98 -45.07 9.16 -0.36
CA ASP A 98 -44.30 7.91 -0.34
C ASP A 98 -43.32 7.79 -1.53
N ASP A 99 -43.69 8.27 -2.71
CA ASP A 99 -42.82 8.29 -3.90
C ASP A 99 -41.54 9.10 -3.65
N ARG A 100 -41.72 10.33 -3.14
CA ARG A 100 -40.62 11.25 -2.84
C ARG A 100 -39.77 10.77 -1.66
N ARG A 101 -40.43 10.16 -0.69
CA ARG A 101 -39.78 9.56 0.49
C ARG A 101 -38.83 8.42 0.08
N PHE A 102 -39.24 7.57 -0.87
CA PHE A 102 -38.40 6.52 -1.43
C PHE A 102 -37.20 7.11 -2.17
N SER A 103 -37.42 8.08 -3.07
CA SER A 103 -36.35 8.75 -3.83
C SER A 103 -35.26 9.33 -2.93
N ILE A 104 -35.64 10.05 -1.87
CA ILE A 104 -34.70 10.67 -0.92
C ILE A 104 -33.92 9.61 -0.14
N ALA A 105 -34.59 8.56 0.35
CA ALA A 105 -33.93 7.52 1.13
C ALA A 105 -32.97 6.68 0.26
N ALA A 106 -33.38 6.34 -0.97
CA ALA A 106 -32.53 5.65 -1.93
C ALA A 106 -31.33 6.52 -2.34
N PHE A 107 -31.53 7.82 -2.59
CA PHE A 107 -30.44 8.76 -2.84
C PHE A 107 -29.46 8.82 -1.66
N ALA A 108 -29.95 8.93 -0.43
CA ALA A 108 -29.11 8.94 0.77
C ALA A 108 -28.30 7.63 0.88
N MET A 109 -28.92 6.48 0.60
CA MET A 109 -28.25 5.19 0.60
C MET A 109 -27.07 5.12 -0.37
N PHE A 110 -27.25 5.61 -1.60
CA PHE A 110 -26.23 5.58 -2.66
C PHE A 110 -25.28 6.80 -2.65
N SER A 111 -25.54 7.80 -1.81
CA SER A 111 -24.76 9.04 -1.75
C SER A 111 -23.25 8.83 -1.53
N PRO A 112 -22.76 7.85 -0.72
CA PRO A 112 -21.32 7.67 -0.56
C PRO A 112 -20.60 7.32 -1.88
N SER A 113 -21.23 6.50 -2.73
CA SER A 113 -20.68 6.15 -4.05
C SER A 113 -20.72 7.33 -5.01
N VAL A 114 -21.81 8.09 -5.01
CA VAL A 114 -21.99 9.29 -5.84
C VAL A 114 -20.92 10.35 -5.50
N LEU A 115 -20.66 10.58 -4.21
CA LEU A 115 -19.64 11.50 -3.73
C LEU A 115 -18.22 11.02 -4.05
N ALA A 116 -17.92 9.73 -3.85
CA ALA A 116 -16.62 9.15 -4.19
C ALA A 116 -16.32 9.32 -5.69
N TYR A 117 -17.32 9.06 -6.53
CA TYR A 117 -17.25 9.22 -7.97
C TYR A 117 -16.96 10.68 -8.37
N GLY A 118 -17.75 11.63 -7.88
CA GLY A 118 -17.57 13.06 -8.18
C GLY A 118 -16.19 13.57 -7.76
N ARG A 119 -15.70 13.13 -6.59
CA ARG A 119 -14.36 13.49 -6.09
C ARG A 119 -13.22 12.96 -6.95
N ILE A 120 -13.29 11.69 -7.35
CA ILE A 120 -12.23 11.06 -8.13
C ILE A 120 -12.19 11.64 -9.55
N LEU A 121 -13.33 11.81 -10.20
CA LEU A 121 -13.35 12.41 -11.54
C LEU A 121 -12.99 13.90 -11.50
N GLY A 122 -13.48 14.66 -10.51
CA GLY A 122 -13.14 16.07 -10.39
C GLY A 122 -11.65 16.31 -10.18
N SER A 123 -11.00 15.47 -9.37
CA SER A 123 -9.55 15.55 -9.14
C SER A 123 -8.73 15.06 -10.33
N SER A 124 -9.18 14.03 -11.05
CA SER A 124 -8.44 13.43 -12.17
C SER A 124 -8.79 13.97 -13.56
N TRP A 125 -9.80 14.82 -13.71
CA TRP A 125 -10.34 15.28 -15.01
C TRP A 125 -9.27 15.82 -15.96
N ARG A 126 -8.32 16.63 -15.46
CA ARG A 126 -7.29 17.23 -16.32
C ARG A 126 -6.32 16.18 -16.87
N ALA A 127 -5.90 15.23 -16.03
CA ALA A 127 -5.06 14.11 -16.43
C ALA A 127 -5.79 13.20 -17.44
N LEU A 128 -7.07 12.90 -17.19
CA LEU A 128 -7.94 12.14 -18.10
C LEU A 128 -8.06 12.82 -19.47
N ARG A 129 -8.35 14.12 -19.49
CA ARG A 129 -8.50 14.90 -20.73
C ARG A 129 -7.19 14.95 -21.52
N GLN A 130 -6.05 15.14 -20.85
CA GLN A 130 -4.75 15.18 -21.50
C GLN A 130 -4.36 13.80 -22.07
N SER A 131 -4.60 12.73 -21.31
CA SER A 131 -4.40 11.34 -21.78
C SER A 131 -5.24 11.07 -23.02
N SER A 132 -6.55 11.29 -22.92
CA SER A 132 -7.52 11.04 -23.97
C SER A 132 -7.25 11.86 -25.23
N LYS A 133 -6.88 13.14 -25.10
CA LYS A 133 -6.54 14.02 -26.23
C LYS A 133 -5.33 13.49 -27.02
N LYS A 134 -4.28 13.04 -26.33
CA LYS A 134 -3.08 12.49 -26.98
C LYS A 134 -3.37 11.17 -27.69
N ILE A 135 -4.08 10.25 -27.02
CA ILE A 135 -4.49 8.97 -27.62
C ILE A 135 -5.39 9.20 -28.83
N ALA A 136 -6.34 10.14 -28.76
CA ALA A 136 -7.23 10.49 -29.86
C ALA A 136 -6.49 11.08 -31.08
N GLY A 137 -5.33 11.71 -30.86
CA GLY A 137 -4.44 12.24 -31.90
C GLY A 137 -3.43 11.22 -32.44
N GLY A 138 -3.42 9.98 -31.95
CA GLY A 138 -2.47 8.95 -32.38
C GLY A 138 -1.11 9.00 -31.69
N GLU A 139 -0.93 9.89 -30.71
CA GLU A 139 0.30 10.02 -29.93
C GLU A 139 0.28 9.11 -28.70
N PRO A 140 1.43 8.55 -28.27
CA PRO A 140 1.53 7.88 -26.98
C PRO A 140 1.21 8.89 -25.87
N SER A 141 0.33 8.50 -24.95
CA SER A 141 0.03 9.34 -23.80
C SER A 141 1.04 9.09 -22.67
N PRO A 142 1.18 10.02 -21.72
CA PRO A 142 1.97 9.80 -20.52
C PRO A 142 1.46 8.63 -19.64
N PHE A 143 0.35 7.99 -20.03
CA PHE A 143 -0.26 6.83 -19.38
C PHE A 143 -0.29 5.59 -20.29
N HIS A 144 0.02 5.77 -21.58
CA HIS A 144 0.05 4.76 -22.63
C HIS A 144 1.33 4.92 -23.45
N ASN A 145 2.37 4.17 -23.07
CA ASN A 145 3.67 4.21 -23.76
C ASN A 145 3.71 3.38 -25.06
N HIS A 146 2.55 3.12 -25.68
CA HIS A 146 2.44 2.44 -26.96
C HIS A 146 1.64 3.30 -27.91
N THR A 147 1.97 3.24 -29.19
CA THR A 147 1.18 3.87 -30.25
C THR A 147 -0.24 3.27 -30.24
N PRO A 148 -1.29 4.08 -30.09
CA PRO A 148 -2.64 3.57 -29.95
C PRO A 148 -3.17 3.01 -31.27
N SER A 149 -3.82 1.85 -31.20
CA SER A 149 -4.52 1.25 -32.34
C SER A 149 -5.72 2.08 -32.79
N ALA A 150 -6.17 1.93 -34.03
CA ALA A 150 -7.33 2.68 -34.57
C ALA A 150 -8.59 2.54 -33.70
N ARG A 151 -8.83 1.35 -33.12
CA ARG A 151 -9.94 1.13 -32.18
C ARG A 151 -9.78 1.94 -30.89
N GLN A 152 -8.56 2.02 -30.35
CA GLN A 152 -8.27 2.81 -29.16
C GLN A 152 -8.40 4.31 -29.43
N GLN A 153 -8.01 4.77 -30.61
CA GLN A 153 -8.18 6.16 -31.03
C GLN A 153 -9.66 6.55 -31.11
N ALA A 154 -10.50 5.71 -31.73
CA ALA A 154 -11.94 5.96 -31.82
C ALA A 154 -12.61 6.02 -30.44
N VAL A 155 -12.27 5.08 -29.54
CA VAL A 155 -12.75 5.11 -28.15
C VAL A 155 -12.25 6.37 -27.43
N ALA A 156 -10.98 6.73 -27.60
CA ALA A 156 -10.39 7.93 -26.99
C ALA A 156 -11.01 9.23 -27.49
N GLN A 157 -11.48 9.30 -28.74
CA GLN A 157 -12.20 10.45 -29.28
C GLN A 157 -13.57 10.62 -28.62
N ILE A 158 -14.34 9.53 -28.50
CA ILE A 158 -15.64 9.54 -27.78
C ILE A 158 -15.43 9.99 -26.33
N VAL A 159 -14.40 9.45 -25.70
CA VAL A 159 -13.96 9.78 -24.33
C VAL A 159 -13.61 11.26 -24.20
N ASN A 160 -12.82 11.81 -25.11
CA ASN A 160 -12.41 13.22 -25.09
C ASN A 160 -13.62 14.14 -25.21
N PHE A 161 -14.55 13.82 -26.12
CA PHE A 161 -15.78 14.57 -26.31
C PHE A 161 -16.63 14.63 -25.04
N ASN A 162 -16.87 13.49 -24.40
CA ASN A 162 -17.63 13.42 -23.15
C ASN A 162 -16.95 14.19 -22.00
N LEU A 163 -15.61 14.09 -21.89
CA LEU A 163 -14.85 14.84 -20.88
C LEU A 163 -14.94 16.36 -21.08
N VAL A 164 -14.96 16.83 -22.33
CA VAL A 164 -15.14 18.24 -22.65
C VAL A 164 -16.56 18.71 -22.32
N ALA A 165 -17.58 17.89 -22.59
CA ALA A 165 -18.96 18.21 -22.28
C ALA A 165 -19.27 18.22 -20.77
N MET A 166 -18.58 17.40 -19.98
CA MET A 166 -18.89 17.14 -18.57
C MET A 166 -18.97 18.41 -17.68
N PRO A 167 -18.04 19.39 -17.72
CA PRO A 167 -18.18 20.62 -16.94
C PRO A 167 -19.41 21.46 -17.33
N PHE A 168 -19.80 21.46 -18.60
CA PHE A 168 -20.98 22.21 -19.06
C PHE A 168 -22.26 21.56 -18.55
N VAL A 169 -22.36 20.23 -18.61
CA VAL A 169 -23.50 19.49 -18.08
C VAL A 169 -23.61 19.69 -16.56
N ALA A 170 -22.49 19.60 -15.84
CA ALA A 170 -22.50 19.82 -14.39
C ALA A 170 -22.86 21.25 -13.99
N PHE A 171 -22.43 22.25 -14.75
CA PHE A 171 -22.81 23.64 -14.54
C PHE A 171 -24.29 23.89 -14.84
N ASN A 172 -24.82 23.30 -15.93
CA ASN A 172 -26.25 23.32 -16.24
C ASN A 172 -27.09 22.77 -15.09
N THR A 173 -26.71 21.63 -14.53
CA THR A 173 -27.43 21.01 -13.42
C THR A 173 -27.36 21.84 -12.15
N PHE A 174 -26.19 22.41 -11.83
CA PHE A 174 -26.06 23.32 -10.69
C PHE A 174 -26.96 24.55 -10.83
N LEU A 175 -26.98 25.18 -12.00
CA LEU A 175 -27.83 26.34 -12.27
C LEU A 175 -29.32 25.97 -12.23
N SER A 176 -29.68 24.81 -12.79
CA SER A 176 -31.05 24.28 -12.77
C SER A 176 -31.55 24.07 -11.34
N LEU A 177 -30.71 23.53 -10.45
CA LEU A 177 -31.04 23.38 -9.02
C LEU A 177 -31.20 24.74 -8.34
N ALA A 178 -30.35 25.72 -8.66
CA ALA A 178 -30.45 27.07 -8.11
C ALA A 178 -31.75 27.77 -8.54
N VAL A 179 -32.18 27.59 -9.80
CA VAL A 179 -33.45 28.12 -10.31
C VAL A 179 -34.64 27.46 -9.62
N LEU A 180 -34.64 26.13 -9.45
CA LEU A 180 -35.69 25.42 -8.69
C LEU A 180 -35.79 25.89 -7.24
N LEU A 181 -34.65 26.12 -6.58
CA LEU A 181 -34.60 26.65 -5.21
C LEU A 181 -35.15 28.09 -5.11
N TRP A 182 -34.99 28.89 -6.18
CA TRP A 182 -35.48 30.26 -6.22
C TRP A 182 -36.98 30.33 -6.52
N ASN A 183 -37.42 29.71 -7.62
CA ASN A 183 -38.83 29.64 -8.00
C ASN A 183 -39.09 28.43 -8.93
N PRO A 184 -39.87 27.44 -8.48
CA PRO A 184 -40.14 26.23 -9.27
C PRO A 184 -41.03 26.47 -10.50
N THR A 185 -41.74 27.60 -10.58
CA THR A 185 -42.70 27.90 -11.66
C THR A 185 -42.17 28.85 -12.72
N LEU A 186 -40.89 29.25 -12.65
CA LEU A 186 -40.32 30.28 -13.51
C LEU A 186 -40.22 29.87 -15.00
N LEU A 187 -40.17 28.57 -15.28
CA LEU A 187 -39.95 28.02 -16.62
C LEU A 187 -41.16 27.17 -17.04
N SER A 188 -42.14 27.83 -17.66
CA SER A 188 -43.24 27.17 -18.35
C SER A 188 -42.99 27.18 -19.86
N HIS A 189 -43.17 26.04 -20.51
CA HIS A 189 -43.05 25.93 -21.97
C HIS A 189 -44.09 26.79 -22.71
N SER A 190 -43.79 27.17 -23.96
CA SER A 190 -44.76 27.89 -24.79
C SER A 190 -45.93 27.01 -25.20
N ASP A 191 -47.06 27.64 -25.56
CA ASP A 191 -48.25 26.97 -26.09
C ASP A 191 -47.94 26.06 -27.30
N ARG A 192 -46.86 26.35 -28.04
CA ARG A 192 -46.42 25.53 -29.18
C ARG A 192 -45.91 24.16 -28.73
N VAL A 193 -45.11 24.10 -27.67
CA VAL A 193 -44.58 22.84 -27.13
C VAL A 193 -45.71 22.01 -26.51
N LEU A 194 -46.62 22.68 -25.79
CA LEU A 194 -47.79 22.05 -25.20
C LEU A 194 -48.78 21.50 -26.24
N ALA A 195 -48.79 22.06 -27.46
CA ALA A 195 -49.60 21.59 -28.57
C ALA A 195 -48.99 20.40 -29.35
N LEU A 196 -47.76 19.97 -29.00
CA LEU A 196 -47.13 18.82 -29.65
C LEU A 196 -47.75 17.51 -29.11
N PRO A 197 -48.23 16.61 -29.98
CA PRO A 197 -48.87 15.35 -29.55
C PRO A 197 -47.88 14.39 -28.85
N GLU A 198 -46.57 14.56 -29.07
CA GLU A 198 -45.54 13.71 -28.49
C GLU A 198 -45.01 14.23 -27.14
N TYR A 199 -45.27 15.49 -26.81
CA TYR A 199 -44.77 16.10 -25.58
C TYR A 199 -45.71 15.76 -24.40
N ARG A 200 -45.18 15.11 -23.38
CA ARG A 200 -45.88 14.87 -22.12
C ARG A 200 -45.41 15.90 -21.10
N PRO A 201 -46.31 16.67 -20.47
CA PRO A 201 -45.95 17.60 -19.41
C PRO A 201 -45.21 16.87 -18.29
N GLN A 202 -44.03 17.37 -17.96
CA GLN A 202 -43.19 16.86 -16.88
C GLN A 202 -43.45 17.64 -15.60
N THR A 203 -43.16 17.05 -14.44
CA THR A 203 -43.39 17.71 -13.14
C THR A 203 -42.39 18.83 -12.88
N THR A 204 -41.17 18.69 -13.42
CA THR A 204 -40.13 19.71 -13.35
C THR A 204 -39.31 19.76 -14.63
N PHE A 205 -38.83 20.95 -15.02
CA PHE A 205 -37.89 21.09 -16.15
C PHE A 205 -36.54 20.39 -15.89
N MET A 206 -36.30 19.91 -14.66
CA MET A 206 -35.17 19.05 -14.39
C MET A 206 -35.31 17.75 -15.18
N GLU A 207 -36.52 17.18 -15.28
CA GLU A 207 -36.83 15.97 -16.06
C GLU A 207 -36.50 16.10 -17.55
N GLU A 208 -36.45 17.33 -18.02
CA GLU A 208 -36.18 17.73 -19.39
C GLU A 208 -34.72 18.09 -19.63
N GLY A 209 -33.75 17.59 -18.85
CA GLY A 209 -32.34 17.93 -19.08
C GLY A 209 -31.87 19.19 -18.36
N GLY A 210 -32.68 19.74 -17.44
CA GLY A 210 -32.45 21.03 -16.81
C GLY A 210 -32.62 22.20 -17.77
N LEU A 211 -32.03 23.35 -17.45
CA LEU A 211 -32.18 24.60 -18.19
C LEU A 211 -31.81 24.47 -19.69
N LEU A 212 -30.71 23.76 -19.98
CA LEU A 212 -30.27 23.51 -21.35
C LEU A 212 -31.27 22.64 -22.11
N GLY A 213 -31.79 21.59 -21.50
CA GLY A 213 -32.72 20.70 -22.19
C GLY A 213 -34.09 21.33 -22.37
N PHE A 214 -34.60 22.09 -21.38
CA PHE A 214 -35.77 22.98 -21.54
C PHE A 214 -35.61 23.90 -22.76
N GLY A 215 -34.49 24.61 -22.85
CA GLY A 215 -34.20 25.51 -23.97
C GLY A 215 -34.08 24.79 -25.32
N LEU A 216 -33.57 23.57 -25.33
CA LEU A 216 -33.45 22.75 -26.54
C LEU A 216 -34.80 22.22 -27.02
N ILE A 217 -35.68 21.80 -26.12
CA ILE A 217 -37.06 21.40 -26.47
C ILE A 217 -37.78 22.58 -27.11
N GLU A 218 -37.64 23.77 -26.53
CA GLU A 218 -38.21 25.00 -27.07
C GLU A 218 -37.63 25.33 -28.47
N LEU A 219 -36.32 25.20 -28.65
CA LEU A 219 -35.64 25.43 -29.93
C LEU A 219 -36.03 24.40 -31.01
N PHE A 220 -36.16 23.13 -30.64
CA PHE A 220 -36.52 22.06 -31.58
C PHE A 220 -38.02 22.01 -31.89
N SER A 221 -38.85 22.71 -31.12
CA SER A 221 -40.27 22.94 -31.45
C SER A 221 -40.46 23.66 -32.80
N PHE A 222 -39.43 24.37 -33.29
CA PHE A 222 -39.43 25.04 -34.59
C PHE A 222 -39.24 24.07 -35.78
N ILE A 223 -38.87 22.81 -35.53
CA ILE A 223 -38.71 21.78 -36.56
C ILE A 223 -40.07 21.11 -36.80
N PRO A 224 -40.66 21.20 -38.01
CA PRO A 224 -42.00 20.68 -38.29
C PRO A 224 -42.03 19.16 -38.55
N VAL A 225 -40.87 18.52 -38.73
CA VAL A 225 -40.77 17.08 -39.08
C VAL A 225 -40.55 16.24 -37.81
N GLU A 226 -41.56 15.45 -37.44
CA GLU A 226 -41.55 14.57 -36.25
C GLU A 226 -40.38 13.57 -36.27
N GLY A 227 -40.13 12.96 -37.43
CA GLY A 227 -39.07 11.96 -37.62
C GLY A 227 -37.64 12.47 -37.43
N ILE A 228 -37.44 13.79 -37.36
CA ILE A 228 -36.14 14.43 -37.08
C ILE A 228 -36.14 15.00 -35.66
N ARG A 229 -37.23 15.67 -35.26
CA ARG A 229 -37.36 16.32 -33.96
C ARG A 229 -37.26 15.34 -32.80
N VAL A 230 -38.07 14.27 -32.81
CA VAL A 230 -38.17 13.33 -31.68
C VAL A 230 -36.83 12.63 -31.41
N PRO A 231 -36.14 12.05 -32.40
CA PRO A 231 -34.85 11.41 -32.16
C PRO A 231 -33.77 12.37 -31.65
N ILE A 232 -33.76 13.62 -32.13
CA ILE A 232 -32.77 14.62 -31.70
C ILE A 232 -33.00 15.02 -30.25
N VAL A 233 -34.24 15.37 -29.89
CA VAL A 233 -34.59 15.75 -28.51
C VAL A 233 -34.27 14.60 -27.55
N SER A 234 -34.70 13.37 -27.88
CA SER A 234 -34.45 12.20 -27.05
C SER A 234 -32.96 11.89 -26.92
N MET A 235 -32.18 11.97 -28.00
CA MET A 235 -30.73 11.73 -27.95
C MET A 235 -29.99 12.78 -27.10
N VAL A 236 -30.38 14.06 -27.20
CA VAL A 236 -29.73 15.12 -26.43
C VAL A 236 -30.09 15.02 -24.95
N LEU A 237 -31.35 14.76 -24.61
CA LEU A 237 -31.78 14.53 -23.23
C LEU A 237 -31.09 13.30 -22.62
N LEU A 238 -31.07 12.19 -23.35
CA LEU A 238 -30.38 10.97 -22.95
C LEU A 238 -28.89 11.23 -22.75
N PHE A 239 -28.26 12.03 -23.61
CA PHE A 239 -26.87 12.45 -23.44
C PHE A 239 -26.68 13.27 -22.17
N LEU A 240 -27.49 14.31 -21.93
CA LEU A 240 -27.38 15.16 -20.74
C LEU A 240 -27.55 14.37 -19.43
N LEU A 241 -28.44 13.37 -19.43
CA LEU A 241 -28.71 12.50 -18.29
C LEU A 241 -27.64 11.42 -18.07
N LEU A 242 -27.28 10.69 -19.12
CA LEU A 242 -26.39 9.52 -19.05
C LEU A 242 -24.92 9.85 -19.27
N ASN A 243 -24.53 11.09 -19.54
CA ASN A 243 -23.11 11.48 -19.70
C ASN A 243 -22.28 10.96 -18.52
N VAL A 244 -22.79 11.12 -17.29
CA VAL A 244 -22.16 10.61 -16.06
C VAL A 244 -22.03 9.07 -16.06
N ALA A 245 -23.09 8.35 -16.43
CA ALA A 245 -23.11 6.88 -16.42
C ALA A 245 -22.19 6.28 -17.51
N ILE A 246 -22.22 6.87 -18.71
CA ILE A 246 -21.39 6.46 -19.86
C ILE A 246 -19.91 6.66 -19.53
N ILE A 247 -19.54 7.81 -18.95
CA ILE A 247 -18.18 8.04 -18.45
C ILE A 247 -17.85 7.00 -17.38
N GLY A 248 -18.72 6.80 -16.39
CA GLY A 248 -18.46 5.87 -15.29
C GLY A 248 -18.16 4.44 -15.75
N PHE A 249 -18.85 3.95 -16.78
CA PHE A 249 -18.59 2.63 -17.36
C PHE A 249 -17.33 2.57 -18.24
N LEU A 250 -17.19 3.50 -19.18
CA LEU A 250 -16.07 3.50 -20.14
C LEU A 250 -14.72 3.78 -19.47
N PHE A 251 -14.72 4.41 -18.28
CA PHE A 251 -13.50 4.89 -17.63
C PHE A 251 -13.04 4.10 -16.40
N VAL A 252 -13.70 3.01 -16.00
CA VAL A 252 -13.27 2.25 -14.80
C VAL A 252 -11.79 1.87 -14.87
N TYR A 253 -11.33 1.39 -16.03
CA TYR A 253 -9.93 1.01 -16.25
C TYR A 253 -8.97 2.20 -16.29
N GLU A 254 -9.38 3.32 -16.88
CA GLU A 254 -8.54 4.51 -17.00
C GLU A 254 -8.39 5.21 -15.63
N VAL A 255 -9.49 5.31 -14.88
CA VAL A 255 -9.49 5.82 -13.50
C VAL A 255 -8.65 4.93 -12.59
N ALA A 256 -8.77 3.61 -12.69
CA ALA A 256 -7.92 2.69 -11.94
C ALA A 256 -6.43 2.90 -12.25
N ARG A 257 -6.09 3.12 -13.51
CA ARG A 257 -4.69 3.39 -13.92
C ARG A 257 -4.17 4.74 -13.39
N ILE A 258 -4.99 5.78 -13.40
CA ILE A 258 -4.64 7.08 -12.83
C ILE A 258 -4.45 7.00 -11.31
N LEU A 259 -5.30 6.22 -10.63
CA LEU A 259 -5.15 5.92 -9.20
C LEU A 259 -3.86 5.15 -8.92
N PHE A 260 -3.41 4.25 -9.81
CA PHE A 260 -2.11 3.56 -9.65
C PHE A 260 -0.91 4.50 -9.73
N LEU A 261 -1.00 5.52 -10.58
CA LEU A 261 0.08 6.48 -10.79
C LEU A 261 0.03 7.66 -9.80
N ASP A 262 -0.98 7.69 -8.93
CA ASP A 262 -1.24 8.73 -7.92
C ASP A 262 -1.23 10.16 -8.51
N VAL A 263 -1.68 10.28 -9.75
CA VAL A 263 -1.75 11.57 -10.44
C VAL A 263 -2.80 12.47 -9.81
N GLN A 264 -3.71 11.93 -8.99
CA GLN A 264 -4.73 12.72 -8.28
C GLN A 264 -4.11 13.73 -7.32
N ASP A 265 -2.98 13.42 -6.68
CA ASP A 265 -2.26 14.34 -5.78
C ASP A 265 -1.60 15.50 -6.51
N VAL A 266 -1.16 15.24 -7.75
CA VAL A 266 -0.44 16.20 -8.58
C VAL A 266 -1.40 17.03 -9.44
N SER A 267 -2.55 16.45 -9.80
CA SER A 267 -3.53 17.05 -10.73
C SER A 267 -4.74 17.70 -10.07
N GLY A 268 -5.07 17.39 -8.80
CA GLY A 268 -6.26 17.93 -8.18
C GLY A 268 -6.33 17.92 -6.66
N ALA A 269 -7.20 18.77 -6.11
CA ALA A 269 -7.47 18.83 -4.67
C ALA A 269 -8.64 17.90 -4.30
N GLY A 270 -8.49 17.08 -3.26
CA GLY A 270 -9.59 16.29 -2.68
C GLY A 270 -9.81 14.89 -3.24
N GLY A 271 -8.83 14.32 -3.94
CA GLY A 271 -8.82 12.91 -4.39
C GLY A 271 -8.88 11.89 -3.24
N ILE A 272 -9.05 10.61 -3.58
CA ILE A 272 -9.13 9.52 -2.59
C ILE A 272 -7.83 8.71 -2.66
N LYS A 273 -7.05 8.76 -1.57
CA LYS A 273 -5.84 7.95 -1.41
C LYS A 273 -6.17 6.57 -0.85
N LEU A 274 -5.90 5.54 -1.64
CA LEU A 274 -6.11 4.14 -1.23
C LEU A 274 -4.83 3.49 -0.70
N ALA A 275 -3.67 3.90 -1.22
CA ALA A 275 -2.34 3.46 -0.80
C ALA A 275 -1.28 4.46 -1.30
N ASP A 276 -0.04 4.36 -0.79
CA ASP A 276 1.10 5.15 -1.26
C ASP A 276 1.44 4.82 -2.73
N SER A 277 1.68 5.85 -3.57
CA SER A 277 2.06 5.72 -4.97
C SER A 277 3.28 4.83 -5.21
N ARG A 278 4.22 4.79 -4.26
CA ARG A 278 5.41 3.92 -4.40
C ARG A 278 5.05 2.46 -4.19
N LEU A 279 4.23 2.17 -3.19
CA LEU A 279 3.71 0.82 -2.92
C LEU A 279 2.77 0.35 -4.03
N LEU A 280 1.94 1.23 -4.60
CA LEU A 280 1.10 0.90 -5.76
C LEU A 280 1.92 0.51 -6.99
N ARG A 281 3.08 1.13 -7.20
CA ARG A 281 4.00 0.77 -8.29
C ARG A 281 4.76 -0.53 -8.01
N ALA A 282 5.08 -0.82 -6.74
CA ALA A 282 5.88 -1.97 -6.35
C ALA A 282 5.08 -3.26 -6.09
N GLU A 283 3.84 -3.17 -5.57
CA GLU A 283 3.10 -4.34 -5.06
C GLU A 283 1.80 -4.63 -5.82
N ARG A 284 1.71 -5.82 -6.42
CA ARG A 284 0.48 -6.31 -7.10
C ARG A 284 -0.72 -6.46 -6.17
N SER A 285 -0.50 -6.75 -4.89
CA SER A 285 -1.57 -6.87 -3.88
C SER A 285 -2.28 -5.53 -3.65
N GLN A 286 -1.54 -4.43 -3.60
CA GLN A 286 -2.10 -3.08 -3.46
C GLN A 286 -2.77 -2.63 -4.76
N GLN A 287 -2.19 -2.99 -5.91
CA GLN A 287 -2.84 -2.76 -7.22
C GLN A 287 -4.20 -3.47 -7.29
N ALA A 288 -4.29 -4.72 -6.84
CA ALA A 288 -5.54 -5.45 -6.80
C ALA A 288 -6.59 -4.78 -5.90
N LYS A 289 -6.19 -4.17 -4.78
CA LYS A 289 -7.12 -3.42 -3.90
C LYS A 289 -7.70 -2.19 -4.59
N VAL A 290 -6.88 -1.41 -5.30
CA VAL A 290 -7.35 -0.24 -6.06
C VAL A 290 -8.27 -0.66 -7.20
N LEU A 291 -7.92 -1.73 -7.91
CA LEU A 291 -8.75 -2.27 -8.98
C LEU A 291 -10.11 -2.77 -8.45
N ASN A 292 -10.08 -3.52 -7.34
CA ASN A 292 -11.30 -3.97 -6.66
C ASN A 292 -12.15 -2.79 -6.19
N PHE A 293 -11.53 -1.74 -5.64
CA PHE A 293 -12.26 -0.52 -5.29
C PHE A 293 -12.88 0.14 -6.52
N CYS A 294 -12.18 0.19 -7.66
CA CYS A 294 -12.74 0.79 -8.88
C CYS A 294 -13.93 0.01 -9.44
N PHE A 295 -13.85 -1.33 -9.47
CA PHE A 295 -14.96 -2.16 -9.93
C PHE A 295 -16.11 -2.22 -8.94
N THR A 296 -15.83 -2.40 -7.65
CA THR A 296 -16.89 -2.48 -6.64
C THR A 296 -17.52 -1.12 -6.38
N GLY A 297 -16.74 -0.04 -6.34
CA GLY A 297 -17.18 1.33 -6.07
C GLY A 297 -17.83 2.02 -7.28
N PHE A 298 -17.18 2.05 -8.46
CA PHE A 298 -17.69 2.86 -9.58
C PHE A 298 -18.62 2.12 -10.53
N ALA A 299 -18.33 0.85 -10.83
CA ALA A 299 -19.11 0.12 -11.84
C ALA A 299 -20.54 -0.17 -11.36
N GLY A 300 -20.73 -0.47 -10.06
CA GLY A 300 -22.05 -0.72 -9.48
C GLY A 300 -23.00 0.46 -9.64
N GLN A 301 -22.54 1.67 -9.26
CA GLN A 301 -23.35 2.89 -9.33
C GLN A 301 -23.62 3.35 -10.76
N SER A 302 -22.62 3.29 -11.64
CA SER A 302 -22.78 3.69 -13.05
C SER A 302 -23.77 2.78 -13.76
N MET A 303 -23.78 1.49 -13.44
CA MET A 303 -24.75 0.53 -13.96
C MET A 303 -26.14 0.72 -13.38
N LEU A 304 -26.28 1.13 -12.11
CA LEU A 304 -27.57 1.50 -11.54
C LEU A 304 -28.16 2.71 -12.27
N LEU A 305 -27.37 3.76 -12.50
CA LEU A 305 -27.80 4.93 -13.26
C LEU A 305 -28.18 4.59 -14.71
N LEU A 306 -27.42 3.72 -15.36
CA LEU A 306 -27.75 3.23 -16.70
C LEU A 306 -29.07 2.46 -16.70
N ALA A 307 -29.25 1.54 -15.74
CA ALA A 307 -30.48 0.76 -15.60
C ALA A 307 -31.69 1.66 -15.36
N LEU A 308 -31.57 2.61 -14.44
CA LEU A 308 -32.61 3.59 -14.13
C LEU A 308 -32.95 4.42 -15.36
N GLY A 309 -31.95 4.98 -16.06
CA GLY A 309 -32.19 5.75 -17.29
C GLY A 309 -32.81 4.92 -18.42
N MET A 310 -32.52 3.61 -18.52
CA MET A 310 -33.21 2.73 -19.47
C MET A 310 -34.67 2.50 -19.08
N ILE A 311 -34.95 2.33 -17.79
CA ILE A 311 -36.31 2.06 -17.27
C ILE A 311 -37.21 3.30 -17.41
N THR A 312 -36.66 4.51 -17.20
CA THR A 312 -37.45 5.74 -17.16
C THR A 312 -37.60 6.42 -18.53
N PHE A 313 -36.58 6.37 -19.38
CA PHE A 313 -36.51 7.26 -20.55
C PHE A 313 -37.08 6.68 -21.87
N TRP A 314 -37.12 5.36 -22.04
CA TRP A 314 -37.43 4.73 -23.35
C TRP A 314 -38.91 4.35 -23.54
N ASP A 315 -39.81 5.19 -23.01
CA ASP A 315 -41.22 4.92 -22.75
C ASP A 315 -41.41 3.90 -21.61
N SER A 316 -42.33 4.20 -20.70
CA SER A 316 -42.51 3.57 -19.38
C SER A 316 -43.01 2.12 -19.43
N SER A 317 -42.78 1.43 -20.53
CA SER A 317 -43.16 0.03 -20.73
C SER A 317 -42.30 -0.92 -19.91
N PHE A 318 -41.10 -0.54 -19.45
CA PHE A 318 -40.12 -1.47 -18.82
C PHE A 318 -40.50 -2.02 -17.45
N LEU A 319 -41.41 -1.35 -16.72
CA LEU A 319 -41.97 -1.85 -15.48
C LEU A 319 -43.47 -2.05 -15.66
N PRO A 320 -44.04 -3.18 -15.23
CA PRO A 320 -45.47 -3.38 -15.30
C PRO A 320 -46.19 -2.34 -14.43
N GLN A 321 -47.09 -1.55 -15.03
CA GLN A 321 -47.88 -0.56 -14.30
C GLN A 321 -49.34 -0.99 -14.23
N GLN A 322 -49.97 -0.76 -13.08
CA GLN A 322 -51.39 -1.04 -12.82
C GLN A 322 -51.77 -2.49 -13.17
N ALA A 323 -52.66 -2.71 -14.14
CA ALA A 323 -53.18 -4.05 -14.50
C ALA A 323 -52.11 -5.05 -14.96
N GLN A 324 -50.93 -4.58 -15.40
CA GLN A 324 -49.80 -5.44 -15.78
C GLN A 324 -49.00 -5.96 -14.58
N CYS A 325 -49.19 -5.40 -13.37
CA CYS A 325 -48.36 -5.71 -12.20
C CYS A 325 -48.75 -7.00 -11.46
N GLY A 326 -49.91 -7.61 -11.77
CA GLY A 326 -50.28 -8.92 -11.26
C GLY A 326 -50.14 -9.05 -9.73
N THR A 327 -49.34 -10.00 -9.26
CA THR A 327 -49.12 -10.26 -7.82
C THR A 327 -48.27 -9.20 -7.09
N TRP A 328 -47.69 -8.23 -7.82
CA TRP A 328 -46.74 -7.26 -7.29
C TRP A 328 -47.35 -5.88 -7.01
N ASP A 329 -48.66 -5.75 -7.23
CA ASP A 329 -49.44 -4.52 -7.05
C ASP A 329 -49.28 -3.93 -5.63
N SER A 330 -49.25 -4.79 -4.60
CA SER A 330 -49.14 -4.38 -3.19
C SER A 330 -47.72 -4.29 -2.62
N THR A 331 -46.68 -4.55 -3.43
CA THR A 331 -45.30 -4.62 -2.92
C THR A 331 -44.34 -3.77 -3.74
N VAL A 332 -43.99 -4.22 -4.95
CA VAL A 332 -42.96 -3.59 -5.78
C VAL A 332 -43.56 -2.41 -6.54
N CYS A 333 -44.76 -2.54 -7.13
CA CYS A 333 -45.39 -1.47 -7.90
C CYS A 333 -45.96 -0.33 -7.04
N ALA A 334 -46.24 -0.59 -5.76
CA ALA A 334 -46.65 0.44 -4.81
C ALA A 334 -45.49 1.38 -4.40
N VAL A 335 -44.24 0.92 -4.52
CA VAL A 335 -43.05 1.68 -4.06
C VAL A 335 -42.18 2.15 -5.22
N LEU A 336 -42.06 1.35 -6.29
CA LEU A 336 -41.31 1.69 -7.50
C LEU A 336 -42.25 2.27 -8.56
N THR A 337 -42.87 3.40 -8.23
CA THR A 337 -43.65 4.18 -9.19
C THR A 337 -42.72 4.86 -10.19
N LYS A 338 -43.29 5.25 -11.33
CA LYS A 338 -42.56 5.96 -12.39
C LYS A 338 -41.91 7.23 -11.85
N ASP A 339 -42.71 8.04 -11.17
CA ASP A 339 -42.30 9.35 -10.67
C ASP A 339 -41.19 9.21 -9.61
N ALA A 340 -41.26 8.20 -8.74
CA ALA A 340 -40.19 7.91 -7.77
C ALA A 340 -38.87 7.49 -8.45
N LEU A 341 -38.93 6.68 -9.50
CA LEU A 341 -37.74 6.23 -10.24
C LEU A 341 -37.11 7.36 -11.07
N GLU A 342 -37.94 8.20 -11.69
CA GLU A 342 -37.50 9.39 -12.41
C GLU A 342 -36.82 10.38 -11.46
N GLU A 343 -37.46 10.71 -10.34
CA GLU A 343 -36.89 11.59 -9.32
C GLU A 343 -35.56 11.03 -8.76
N LEU A 344 -35.48 9.73 -8.47
CA LEU A 344 -34.25 9.08 -8.02
C LEU A 344 -33.12 9.18 -9.06
N THR A 345 -33.43 8.94 -10.35
CA THR A 345 -32.46 9.04 -11.44
C THR A 345 -31.85 10.44 -11.50
N TRP A 346 -32.70 11.45 -11.35
CA TRP A 346 -32.29 12.85 -11.31
C TRP A 346 -31.48 13.20 -10.07
N MET A 347 -31.89 12.76 -8.88
CA MET A 347 -31.13 13.00 -7.64
C MET A 347 -29.73 12.38 -7.71
N LEU A 348 -29.60 11.14 -8.20
CA LEU A 348 -28.31 10.46 -8.32
C LEU A 348 -27.40 11.13 -9.37
N SER A 349 -27.94 11.49 -10.54
CA SER A 349 -27.18 12.17 -11.59
C SER A 349 -26.73 13.57 -11.14
N SER A 350 -27.66 14.37 -10.59
CA SER A 350 -27.37 15.73 -10.12
C SER A 350 -26.40 15.75 -8.94
N GLY A 351 -26.56 14.85 -7.95
CA GLY A 351 -25.63 14.71 -6.84
C GLY A 351 -24.20 14.43 -7.30
N GLY A 352 -24.03 13.57 -8.32
CA GLY A 352 -22.72 13.25 -8.89
C GLY A 352 -22.09 14.43 -9.61
N GLN A 353 -22.90 15.17 -10.37
CA GLN A 353 -22.46 16.34 -11.12
C GLN A 353 -22.07 17.52 -10.21
N VAL A 354 -22.83 17.76 -9.14
CA VAL A 354 -22.49 18.79 -8.14
C VAL A 354 -21.22 18.42 -7.37
N ALA A 355 -21.09 17.15 -6.96
CA ALA A 355 -19.86 16.65 -6.34
C ALA A 355 -18.64 16.78 -7.26
N PHE A 356 -18.80 16.49 -8.55
CA PHE A 356 -17.79 16.72 -9.56
C PHE A 356 -17.42 18.21 -9.68
N LEU A 357 -18.41 19.10 -9.87
CA LEU A 357 -18.18 20.52 -10.11
C LEU A 357 -17.42 21.19 -8.96
N THR A 358 -17.79 20.87 -7.72
CA THR A 358 -17.13 21.42 -6.52
C THR A 358 -15.66 21.03 -6.42
N ILE A 359 -15.33 19.78 -6.75
CA ILE A 359 -13.95 19.26 -6.71
C ILE A 359 -13.15 19.71 -7.92
N TRP A 360 -13.75 19.66 -9.11
CA TRP A 360 -13.14 20.14 -10.36
C TRP A 360 -12.74 21.60 -10.25
N THR A 361 -13.61 22.48 -9.73
CA THR A 361 -13.31 23.91 -9.55
C THR A 361 -12.12 24.13 -8.61
N LYS A 362 -12.01 23.34 -7.54
CA LYS A 362 -10.84 23.37 -6.63
C LYS A 362 -9.57 22.83 -7.30
N SER A 363 -9.71 21.79 -8.12
CA SER A 363 -8.64 21.10 -8.86
C SER A 363 -7.97 21.99 -9.92
N LEU A 364 -8.74 22.92 -10.53
CA LEU A 364 -8.22 23.85 -11.55
C LEU A 364 -6.98 24.65 -11.09
N ARG A 365 -6.89 25.00 -9.81
CA ARG A 365 -5.75 25.77 -9.24
C ARG A 365 -4.48 24.95 -9.08
N VAL A 366 -4.60 23.64 -8.87
CA VAL A 366 -3.46 22.72 -8.65
C VAL A 366 -2.95 22.17 -9.98
N GLY A 367 -3.87 21.87 -10.90
CA GLY A 367 -3.54 21.25 -12.18
C GLY A 367 -2.73 22.12 -13.17
N SER A 368 -2.50 23.41 -12.90
CA SER A 368 -1.67 24.26 -13.78
C SER A 368 -0.19 23.83 -13.81
N ARG A 369 0.24 22.97 -12.89
CA ARG A 369 1.60 22.42 -12.82
C ARG A 369 1.79 21.10 -13.59
N LEU A 370 0.73 20.54 -14.19
CA LEU A 370 0.84 19.25 -14.91
C LEU A 370 1.61 19.33 -16.22
N ASP A 371 1.57 20.49 -16.87
CA ASP A 371 2.28 20.70 -18.14
C ASP A 371 3.81 20.74 -17.93
N ASP A 372 4.26 21.01 -16.70
CA ASP A 372 5.68 21.01 -16.30
C ASP A 372 6.17 19.66 -15.76
N ILE A 373 5.27 18.69 -15.53
CA ILE A 373 5.62 17.37 -14.99
C ILE A 373 5.60 16.37 -16.13
N THR A 374 6.78 16.11 -16.70
CA THR A 374 7.00 14.97 -17.60
C THR A 374 6.80 13.68 -16.83
N PHE A 375 5.60 13.09 -16.96
CA PHE A 375 5.34 11.75 -16.46
C PHE A 375 6.20 10.76 -17.25
N ASP A 376 7.21 10.24 -16.57
CA ASP A 376 8.21 9.33 -17.12
C ASP A 376 7.64 7.90 -17.27
N ALA A 377 6.52 7.78 -17.98
CA ALA A 377 5.92 6.51 -18.36
C ALA A 377 6.62 5.88 -19.58
N ALA A 378 7.52 6.62 -20.23
CA ALA A 378 8.38 6.16 -21.31
C ALA A 378 9.44 5.12 -20.88
N VAL A 379 9.54 4.87 -19.57
CA VAL A 379 10.69 4.21 -18.96
C VAL A 379 10.68 2.69 -19.08
N GLU A 380 9.61 2.00 -19.48
CA GLU A 380 9.63 0.52 -19.57
C GLU A 380 10.54 0.00 -20.72
N GLY A 381 10.51 0.65 -21.88
CA GLY A 381 11.41 0.31 -23.00
C GLY A 381 12.85 0.78 -22.78
N ASN A 382 13.01 1.95 -22.14
CA ASN A 382 14.33 2.47 -21.80
C ASN A 382 14.95 1.71 -20.60
N ARG A 383 14.18 1.14 -19.66
CA ARG A 383 14.65 0.34 -18.51
C ARG A 383 15.41 -0.90 -18.93
N ALA A 384 14.88 -1.67 -19.88
CA ALA A 384 15.54 -2.89 -20.35
C ALA A 384 16.88 -2.56 -21.03
N ARG A 385 16.90 -1.50 -21.86
CA ARG A 385 18.16 -0.98 -22.45
C ARG A 385 19.12 -0.44 -21.41
N PHE A 386 18.63 0.23 -20.36
CA PHE A 386 19.46 0.76 -19.28
C PHE A 386 20.02 -0.35 -18.37
N SER A 387 19.29 -1.47 -18.20
CA SER A 387 19.76 -2.68 -17.51
C SER A 387 20.89 -3.35 -18.29
N GLU A 388 20.72 -3.54 -19.61
CA GLU A 388 21.77 -4.05 -20.49
C GLU A 388 23.02 -3.15 -20.53
N MET A 389 22.85 -1.82 -20.47
CA MET A 389 23.97 -0.87 -20.39
C MET A 389 24.67 -0.86 -19.01
N GLU A 390 23.94 -1.14 -17.92
CA GLU A 390 24.53 -1.27 -16.58
C GLU A 390 25.51 -2.44 -16.50
N ASP A 391 25.10 -3.60 -17.03
CA ASP A 391 25.93 -4.82 -17.08
C ASP A 391 27.18 -4.64 -17.94
N MET A 392 27.09 -3.92 -19.07
CA MET A 392 28.25 -3.71 -19.95
C MET A 392 29.29 -2.71 -19.41
N ILE A 393 28.88 -1.67 -18.69
CA ILE A 393 29.81 -0.58 -18.29
C ILE A 393 30.57 -0.91 -16.99
N TYR A 394 30.00 -1.73 -16.09
CA TYR A 394 30.49 -1.86 -14.70
C TYR A 394 30.93 -3.26 -14.26
N LEU A 395 31.12 -4.19 -15.20
CA LEU A 395 31.72 -5.53 -15.04
C LEU A 395 33.08 -5.59 -14.31
N LYS A 396 33.63 -4.47 -13.80
CA LYS A 396 34.97 -4.37 -13.19
C LYS A 396 35.01 -4.13 -11.68
N LYS A 397 33.90 -3.84 -10.99
CA LYS A 397 33.91 -3.60 -9.52
C LYS A 397 33.25 -4.74 -8.76
N GLN A 398 33.87 -5.13 -7.64
CA GLN A 398 33.29 -6.10 -6.70
C GLN A 398 31.93 -5.59 -6.18
N PRO A 399 30.89 -6.45 -6.09
CA PRO A 399 29.60 -6.08 -5.55
C PRO A 399 29.69 -5.57 -4.10
N LEU A 400 28.84 -4.59 -3.76
CA LEU A 400 28.82 -4.02 -2.41
C LEU A 400 28.48 -5.05 -1.33
N THR A 401 27.61 -6.02 -1.63
CA THR A 401 27.25 -7.11 -0.72
C THR A 401 28.44 -7.97 -0.33
N THR A 402 29.38 -8.23 -1.26
CA THR A 402 30.56 -9.06 -0.98
C THR A 402 31.59 -8.31 -0.15
N LEU A 403 31.76 -7.01 -0.39
CA LEU A 403 32.61 -6.15 0.44
C LEU A 403 32.10 -6.11 1.88
N ILE A 404 30.80 -5.91 2.08
CA ILE A 404 30.20 -5.88 3.42
C ILE A 404 30.29 -7.27 4.07
N ALA A 405 30.00 -8.35 3.34
CA ALA A 405 30.10 -9.71 3.85
C ALA A 405 31.52 -10.06 4.33
N ASN A 406 32.55 -9.52 3.67
CA ASN A 406 33.94 -9.71 4.03
C ASN A 406 34.46 -8.71 5.09
N ASP A 407 33.59 -7.87 5.67
CA ASP A 407 33.93 -6.85 6.66
C ASP A 407 34.82 -5.70 6.11
N GLU A 408 34.82 -5.48 4.79
CA GLU A 408 35.61 -4.46 4.10
C GLU A 408 34.88 -3.12 3.98
N TRP A 409 34.34 -2.63 5.10
CA TRP A 409 33.46 -1.46 5.13
C TRP A 409 34.08 -0.16 4.61
N VAL A 410 35.38 0.05 4.81
CA VAL A 410 36.08 1.25 4.32
C VAL A 410 36.04 1.31 2.78
N LYS A 411 36.23 0.16 2.12
CA LYS A 411 36.13 0.06 0.66
C LYS A 411 34.68 0.20 0.19
N ALA A 412 33.73 -0.40 0.91
CA ALA A 412 32.30 -0.29 0.62
C ALA A 412 31.81 1.17 0.65
N LEU A 413 32.19 1.92 1.70
CA LEU A 413 31.86 3.35 1.82
C LEU A 413 32.60 4.19 0.77
N GLY A 414 33.85 3.87 0.45
CA GLY A 414 34.57 4.52 -0.66
C GLY A 414 33.91 4.30 -2.02
N GLN A 415 33.31 3.13 -2.27
CA GLN A 415 32.50 2.90 -3.47
C GLN A 415 31.22 3.76 -3.47
N LEU A 416 30.55 3.89 -2.31
CA LEU A 416 29.37 4.74 -2.16
C LEU A 416 29.71 6.21 -2.44
N ASP A 417 30.83 6.73 -1.92
CA ASP A 417 31.29 8.10 -2.19
C ASP A 417 31.42 8.36 -3.69
N GLY A 418 31.94 7.37 -4.44
CA GLY A 418 32.05 7.42 -5.89
C GLY A 418 30.69 7.45 -6.60
N VAL A 419 29.67 6.78 -6.04
CA VAL A 419 28.29 6.82 -6.54
C VAL A 419 27.63 8.16 -6.20
N LEU A 420 27.92 8.74 -5.03
CA LEU A 420 27.34 10.00 -4.55
C LEU A 420 27.88 11.24 -5.27
N LYS A 421 29.14 11.22 -5.75
CA LYS A 421 29.78 12.37 -6.44
C LYS A 421 29.27 12.65 -7.87
N GLY A 422 28.41 11.78 -8.42
CA GLY A 422 27.61 12.05 -9.63
C GLY A 422 28.31 11.85 -10.98
N HIS A 423 27.51 11.51 -12.00
CA HIS A 423 27.76 11.66 -13.43
C HIS A 423 26.63 12.55 -13.97
N GLY A 424 26.88 13.35 -15.03
CA GLY A 424 26.04 14.48 -15.46
C GLY A 424 24.55 14.21 -15.78
N GLU A 425 23.82 15.30 -16.04
CA GLU A 425 22.35 15.41 -16.13
C GLU A 425 21.63 14.37 -17.02
N GLU A 426 22.30 13.73 -17.98
CA GLU A 426 21.71 12.71 -18.87
C GLU A 426 21.51 11.32 -18.22
N LEU A 427 22.02 11.07 -17.00
CA LEU A 427 21.99 9.76 -16.32
C LEU A 427 21.16 9.72 -15.02
N ASP A 428 20.37 10.75 -14.75
CA ASP A 428 19.71 10.97 -13.45
C ASP A 428 18.89 9.76 -12.94
N GLY A 429 18.15 9.08 -13.81
CA GLY A 429 17.35 7.90 -13.41
C GLY A 429 18.18 6.67 -13.02
N LEU A 430 19.26 6.39 -13.75
CA LEU A 430 20.15 5.23 -13.50
C LEU A 430 21.06 5.50 -12.30
N ALA A 431 21.62 6.71 -12.22
CA ALA A 431 22.41 7.14 -11.08
C ALA A 431 21.59 7.11 -9.79
N LEU A 432 20.32 7.55 -9.84
CA LEU A 432 19.41 7.47 -8.72
C LEU A 432 19.08 6.02 -8.32
N GLY A 433 18.80 5.14 -9.27
CA GLY A 433 18.58 3.71 -9.00
C GLY A 433 19.77 3.05 -8.31
N ARG A 434 20.99 3.33 -8.77
CA ARG A 434 22.22 2.81 -8.15
C ARG A 434 22.48 3.37 -6.77
N LYS A 435 22.35 4.69 -6.61
CA LYS A 435 22.45 5.34 -5.31
C LYS A 435 21.46 4.71 -4.33
N THR A 436 20.22 4.53 -4.75
CA THR A 436 19.16 3.90 -3.94
C THR A 436 19.55 2.45 -3.57
N GLY A 437 20.03 1.65 -4.52
CA GLY A 437 20.45 0.26 -4.26
C GLY A 437 21.69 0.13 -3.37
N ALA A 438 22.69 1.01 -3.53
CA ALA A 438 23.86 1.04 -2.68
C ALA A 438 23.51 1.43 -1.24
N ILE A 439 22.70 2.48 -1.06
CA ILE A 439 22.22 2.93 0.26
C ILE A 439 21.34 1.84 0.91
N MET A 440 20.43 1.22 0.15
CA MET A 440 19.61 0.10 0.63
C MET A 440 20.49 -1.03 1.20
N THR A 441 21.55 -1.40 0.48
CA THR A 441 22.46 -2.49 0.86
C THR A 441 23.28 -2.13 2.10
N LEU A 442 23.72 -0.88 2.24
CA LEU A 442 24.40 -0.41 3.45
C LEU A 442 23.47 -0.41 4.66
N TYR A 443 22.24 0.09 4.52
CA TYR A 443 21.27 0.10 5.61
C TYR A 443 20.86 -1.30 6.06
N SER A 444 20.69 -2.25 5.13
CA SER A 444 20.45 -3.64 5.52
C SER A 444 21.66 -4.26 6.22
N GLY A 445 22.89 -3.97 5.77
CA GLY A 445 24.12 -4.35 6.47
C GLY A 445 24.24 -3.78 7.89
N PHE A 446 23.77 -2.55 8.13
CA PHE A 446 23.73 -1.94 9.47
C PHE A 446 22.59 -2.45 10.36
N GLY A 447 21.68 -3.28 9.85
CA GLY A 447 20.44 -3.61 10.55
C GLY A 447 19.49 -2.42 10.71
N ARG A 448 19.63 -1.38 9.87
CA ARG A 448 18.74 -0.20 9.81
C ARG A 448 17.53 -0.50 8.94
N TRP A 449 16.71 -1.44 9.41
CA TRP A 449 15.66 -2.06 8.59
C TRP A 449 14.56 -1.11 8.10
N ASN A 450 14.22 -0.06 8.87
CA ASN A 450 13.20 0.90 8.46
C ASN A 450 13.67 1.73 7.25
N GLU A 451 14.92 2.19 7.28
CA GLU A 451 15.48 2.97 6.16
C GLU A 451 15.82 2.06 4.98
N ALA A 452 16.27 0.82 5.23
CA ALA A 452 16.46 -0.18 4.19
C ALA A 452 15.15 -0.48 3.45
N GLU A 453 14.01 -0.56 4.16
CA GLU A 453 12.68 -0.73 3.55
C GLU A 453 12.31 0.46 2.66
N GLU A 454 12.46 1.70 3.14
CA GLU A 454 12.14 2.90 2.36
C GLU A 454 12.94 2.96 1.04
N GLN A 455 14.24 2.61 1.09
CA GLN A 455 15.08 2.53 -0.09
C GLN A 455 14.70 1.34 -0.99
N ALA A 456 14.35 0.19 -0.43
CA ALA A 456 13.94 -0.98 -1.22
C ALA A 456 12.62 -0.75 -1.97
N VAL A 457 11.63 -0.11 -1.34
CA VAL A 457 10.38 0.32 -2.01
C VAL A 457 10.69 1.29 -3.15
N SER A 458 11.57 2.26 -2.88
CA SER A 458 11.98 3.26 -3.88
C SER A 458 12.69 2.60 -5.06
N LEU A 459 13.60 1.65 -4.80
CA LEU A 459 14.31 0.89 -5.82
C LEU A 459 13.37 0.04 -6.69
N LEU A 460 12.38 -0.61 -6.08
CA LEU A 460 11.36 -1.36 -6.82
C LEU A 460 10.50 -0.47 -7.70
N ALA A 461 10.12 0.71 -7.21
CA ALA A 461 9.38 1.70 -8.00
C ALA A 461 10.21 2.22 -9.17
N LEU A 462 11.52 2.43 -8.98
CA LEU A 462 12.45 2.84 -10.05
C LEU A 462 12.65 1.73 -11.09
N ARG A 463 12.78 0.47 -10.67
CA ARG A 463 13.07 -0.69 -11.53
C ARG A 463 11.83 -1.44 -12.07
N GLY A 464 10.62 -0.95 -11.81
CA GLY A 464 9.38 -1.59 -12.33
C GLY A 464 9.14 -3.01 -11.80
N GLY A 465 9.69 -3.34 -10.63
CA GLY A 465 9.44 -4.58 -9.92
C GLY A 465 10.10 -5.85 -10.47
N LYS A 466 10.46 -5.98 -11.76
CA LYS A 466 10.90 -7.26 -12.37
C LYS A 466 12.38 -7.62 -12.14
N GLU A 467 13.29 -6.66 -11.97
CA GLU A 467 14.75 -6.88 -11.94
C GLU A 467 15.42 -6.47 -10.60
N ALA A 468 14.72 -6.64 -9.49
CA ALA A 468 15.23 -6.24 -8.18
C ALA A 468 14.95 -7.31 -7.11
N GLU A 469 15.43 -8.53 -7.33
CA GLU A 469 15.37 -9.64 -6.38
C GLU A 469 15.94 -9.24 -5.01
N MET A 470 17.09 -8.56 -5.00
CA MET A 470 17.71 -7.99 -3.80
C MET A 470 16.78 -7.04 -3.03
N ALA A 471 16.01 -6.21 -3.73
CA ALA A 471 15.05 -5.30 -3.09
C ALA A 471 13.88 -6.08 -2.47
N ARG A 472 13.40 -7.13 -3.14
CA ARG A 472 12.34 -8.00 -2.60
C ARG A 472 12.81 -8.78 -1.36
N LEU A 473 14.01 -9.35 -1.39
CA LEU A 473 14.64 -10.00 -0.24
C LEU A 473 14.79 -9.01 0.92
N THR A 474 15.28 -7.80 0.63
CA THR A 474 15.41 -6.73 1.64
C THR A 474 14.07 -6.33 2.24
N LEU A 475 13.01 -6.19 1.43
CA LEU A 475 11.67 -5.89 1.94
C LEU A 475 11.10 -7.01 2.82
N ALA A 476 11.26 -8.26 2.40
CA ALA A 476 10.79 -9.40 3.18
C ALA A 476 11.56 -9.50 4.52
N ALA A 477 12.89 -9.34 4.48
CA ALA A 477 13.73 -9.29 5.67
C ALA A 477 13.37 -8.11 6.59
N ALA A 478 13.15 -6.92 6.04
CA ALA A 478 12.77 -5.73 6.80
C ALA A 478 11.42 -5.93 7.52
N SER A 479 10.39 -6.44 6.83
CA SER A 479 9.09 -6.75 7.46
C SER A 479 9.24 -7.78 8.58
N LEU A 480 10.07 -8.80 8.40
CA LEU A 480 10.34 -9.80 9.44
C LEU A 480 11.09 -9.20 10.63
N ALA A 481 12.12 -8.40 10.38
CA ALA A 481 12.88 -7.69 11.41
C ALA A 481 11.99 -6.75 12.22
N GLN A 482 11.08 -6.02 11.56
CA GLN A 482 10.08 -5.13 12.15
C GLN A 482 8.91 -5.85 12.82
N ARG A 483 8.82 -7.17 12.66
CA ARG A 483 7.72 -8.00 13.17
C ARG A 483 6.36 -7.67 12.53
N ASP A 484 6.35 -7.06 11.35
CA ASP A 484 5.14 -6.83 10.54
C ASP A 484 4.83 -8.09 9.71
N LEU A 485 4.27 -9.08 10.39
CA LEU A 485 3.92 -10.36 9.79
C LEU A 485 2.80 -10.27 8.73
N PRO A 486 1.74 -9.44 8.90
CA PRO A 486 0.75 -9.19 7.85
C PRO A 486 1.37 -8.73 6.54
N GLU A 487 2.30 -7.77 6.59
CA GLU A 487 2.98 -7.22 5.41
C GLU A 487 4.06 -8.18 4.87
N SER A 488 4.72 -8.95 5.75
CA SER A 488 5.69 -9.96 5.32
C SER A 488 5.08 -11.06 4.43
N LYS A 489 3.80 -11.40 4.63
CA LYS A 489 3.14 -12.51 3.92
C LYS A 489 3.09 -12.31 2.41
N PRO A 490 2.50 -11.21 1.87
CA PRO A 490 2.51 -10.98 0.43
C PRO A 490 3.93 -10.84 -0.12
N ARG A 491 4.86 -10.23 0.62
CA ARG A 491 6.26 -10.03 0.19
C ARG A 491 7.03 -11.35 0.06
N LEU A 492 6.87 -12.25 1.02
CA LEU A 492 7.47 -13.59 1.01
C LEU A 492 6.94 -14.47 -0.14
N ASN A 493 5.67 -14.30 -0.53
CA ASN A 493 5.08 -15.02 -1.67
C ASN A 493 5.59 -14.52 -3.04
N LEU A 494 6.29 -13.39 -3.08
CA LEU A 494 6.88 -12.83 -4.31
C LEU A 494 8.35 -13.21 -4.49
N LEU A 495 8.92 -13.94 -3.54
CA LEU A 495 10.29 -14.46 -3.60
C LEU A 495 10.33 -15.75 -4.43
N ALA A 496 11.52 -16.08 -4.94
CA ALA A 496 11.72 -17.32 -5.69
C ALA A 496 11.58 -18.55 -4.78
N GLU A 497 10.86 -19.57 -5.24
CA GLU A 497 10.62 -20.79 -4.44
C GLU A 497 11.88 -21.67 -4.32
N ASP A 498 12.79 -21.60 -5.29
CA ASP A 498 13.99 -22.45 -5.36
C ASP A 498 15.23 -21.84 -4.69
N ASP A 499 15.11 -20.62 -4.16
CA ASP A 499 16.23 -19.90 -3.54
C ASP A 499 16.36 -20.19 -2.03
N ILE A 500 17.59 -20.41 -1.58
CA ILE A 500 17.92 -20.71 -0.17
C ILE A 500 17.69 -19.50 0.73
N GLU A 501 17.96 -18.28 0.28
CA GLU A 501 17.74 -17.07 1.10
C GLU A 501 16.24 -16.86 1.32
N SER A 502 15.46 -17.04 0.26
CA SER A 502 14.00 -17.06 0.29
C SER A 502 13.45 -18.12 1.26
N ALA A 503 13.98 -19.35 1.20
CA ALA A 503 13.60 -20.42 2.12
C ALA A 503 13.92 -20.08 3.59
N ARG A 504 15.08 -19.46 3.87
CA ARG A 504 15.44 -19.02 5.24
C ARG A 504 14.45 -17.98 5.77
N LEU A 505 14.05 -17.01 4.95
CA LEU A 505 13.06 -16.00 5.34
C LEU A 505 11.69 -16.62 5.59
N GLN A 506 11.27 -17.61 4.78
CA GLN A 506 10.04 -18.37 5.02
C GLN A 506 10.09 -19.13 6.35
N TRP A 507 11.23 -19.78 6.66
CA TRP A 507 11.44 -20.46 7.94
C TRP A 507 11.37 -19.50 9.13
N VAL A 508 12.03 -18.35 9.07
CA VAL A 508 11.95 -17.32 10.12
C VAL A 508 10.52 -16.80 10.29
N ALA A 509 9.78 -16.59 9.21
CA ALA A 509 8.36 -16.20 9.28
C ALA A 509 7.50 -17.25 10.02
N SER A 510 7.76 -18.53 9.76
CA SER A 510 7.11 -19.64 10.46
C SER A 510 7.53 -19.75 11.93
N LEU A 511 8.77 -19.41 12.28
CA LEU A 511 9.20 -19.31 13.68
C LEU A 511 8.45 -18.22 14.46
N PHE A 512 8.24 -17.05 13.84
CA PHE A 512 7.56 -15.94 14.52
C PHE A 512 6.06 -16.19 14.75
N LYS A 513 5.39 -16.96 13.88
CA LYS A 513 3.99 -17.37 14.07
C LYS A 513 3.73 -18.83 13.62
N PRO A 514 4.13 -19.82 14.44
CA PRO A 514 4.04 -21.24 14.07
C PRO A 514 2.59 -21.75 13.93
N LYS A 515 1.63 -21.14 14.63
CA LYS A 515 0.21 -21.56 14.59
C LYS A 515 -0.50 -21.14 13.31
N SER A 516 -0.30 -19.89 12.87
CA SER A 516 -0.98 -19.34 11.70
C SER A 516 -0.22 -19.55 10.39
N ARG A 517 1.09 -19.83 10.45
CA ARG A 517 1.95 -19.98 9.26
C ARG A 517 2.88 -21.18 9.40
N PRO A 518 2.39 -22.41 9.15
CA PRO A 518 3.28 -23.56 9.06
C PRO A 518 4.24 -23.41 7.87
N LEU A 519 5.44 -23.97 8.00
CA LEU A 519 6.42 -24.00 6.91
C LEU A 519 5.96 -24.98 5.83
N ASP A 520 6.04 -24.58 4.56
CA ASP A 520 5.80 -25.50 3.45
C ASP A 520 6.85 -26.61 3.43
N LYS A 521 6.41 -27.85 3.21
CA LYS A 521 7.28 -29.04 3.15
C LYS A 521 8.36 -28.91 2.08
N ARG A 522 8.11 -28.15 1.01
CA ARG A 522 9.06 -27.94 -0.10
C ARG A 522 10.39 -27.32 0.36
N TYR A 523 10.37 -26.45 1.37
CA TYR A 523 11.59 -25.77 1.84
C TYR A 523 12.45 -26.63 2.77
N LYS A 524 11.88 -27.68 3.38
CA LYS A 524 12.57 -28.49 4.40
C LYS A 524 13.87 -29.13 3.89
N PRO A 525 13.91 -29.80 2.71
CA PRO A 525 15.14 -30.45 2.24
C PRO A 525 16.27 -29.43 2.01
N LEU A 526 15.94 -28.28 1.44
CA LEU A 526 16.89 -27.19 1.15
C LEU A 526 17.48 -26.62 2.45
N LEU A 527 16.62 -26.39 3.45
CA LEU A 527 17.03 -25.87 4.76
C LEU A 527 17.76 -26.89 5.64
N ALA A 528 17.46 -28.18 5.49
CA ALA A 528 18.11 -29.26 6.25
C ALA A 528 19.60 -29.43 5.90
N MET A 529 20.02 -29.03 4.70
CA MET A 529 21.43 -29.06 4.29
C MET A 529 22.16 -27.75 4.60
N ASP A 530 21.42 -26.67 4.88
CA ASP A 530 21.99 -25.34 5.04
C ASP A 530 22.65 -25.13 6.42
N SER A 531 23.92 -24.70 6.39
CA SER A 531 24.71 -24.46 7.60
C SER A 531 24.20 -23.26 8.44
N THR A 532 23.68 -22.22 7.78
CA THR A 532 23.15 -21.02 8.45
C THR A 532 21.88 -21.37 9.22
N THR A 533 20.98 -22.13 8.59
CA THR A 533 19.74 -22.59 9.24
C THR A 533 20.02 -23.52 10.42
N LYS A 534 20.96 -24.47 10.29
CA LYS A 534 21.39 -25.33 11.41
C LYS A 534 21.86 -24.53 12.62
N ARG A 535 22.61 -23.45 12.40
CA ARG A 535 23.08 -22.57 13.48
C ARG A 535 21.96 -21.75 14.10
N ASN A 536 20.98 -21.31 13.31
CA ASN A 536 19.79 -20.67 13.87
C ASN A 536 18.94 -21.64 14.70
N ILE A 537 18.82 -22.91 14.27
CA ILE A 537 18.16 -23.97 15.05
C ILE A 537 18.89 -24.16 16.39
N ASP A 538 20.21 -24.32 16.35
CA ASP A 538 21.06 -24.39 17.56
C ASP A 538 20.85 -23.17 18.47
N LEU A 539 20.79 -21.95 17.91
CA LEU A 539 20.52 -20.74 18.68
C LEU A 539 19.16 -20.79 19.39
N VAL A 540 18.12 -21.26 18.71
CA VAL A 540 16.77 -21.39 19.31
C VAL A 540 16.76 -22.45 20.41
N GLN A 541 17.44 -23.57 20.22
CA GLN A 541 17.58 -24.62 21.24
C GLN A 541 18.35 -24.13 22.46
N ARG A 542 19.45 -23.40 22.24
CA ARG A 542 20.27 -22.80 23.30
C ARG A 542 19.55 -21.73 24.10
N PHE A 543 18.61 -21.03 23.48
CA PHE A 543 17.77 -20.08 24.20
C PHE A 543 16.89 -20.76 25.26
N GLU A 544 16.44 -21.98 25.00
CA GLU A 544 15.67 -22.77 25.97
C GLU A 544 16.56 -23.31 27.11
N SER A 545 17.76 -23.77 26.78
CA SER A 545 18.71 -24.32 27.76
C SER A 545 19.58 -23.26 28.47
N ASN A 546 19.46 -21.98 28.10
CA ASN A 546 20.27 -20.86 28.59
C ASN A 546 21.79 -21.05 28.35
N THR A 547 22.16 -21.63 27.20
CA THR A 547 23.57 -21.88 26.85
C THR A 547 24.15 -20.76 25.98
N ALA A 548 25.14 -20.03 26.50
CA ALA A 548 25.72 -18.87 25.82
C ALA A 548 26.49 -19.18 24.52
N CYS A 549 27.25 -20.28 24.48
CA CYS A 549 28.13 -20.65 23.36
C CYS A 549 27.62 -21.89 22.62
N SER A 550 27.75 -21.92 21.29
CA SER A 550 27.44 -23.11 20.49
C SER A 550 28.50 -24.20 20.67
N GLU A 551 28.08 -25.47 20.61
CA GLU A 551 28.97 -26.64 20.50
C GLU A 551 29.36 -26.92 19.03
N LEU A 552 28.67 -26.30 18.08
CA LEU A 552 28.95 -26.47 16.66
C LEU A 552 30.30 -25.82 16.30
N LYS A 553 31.15 -26.56 15.57
CA LYS A 553 32.44 -26.06 15.07
C LYS A 553 32.28 -24.71 14.37
N SER A 554 32.98 -23.67 14.79
CA SER A 554 32.94 -22.34 14.17
C SER A 554 33.35 -22.37 12.69
N LEU A 555 32.63 -21.61 11.86
CA LEU A 555 32.82 -21.53 10.41
C LEU A 555 33.48 -20.19 10.04
N ASN A 556 34.53 -20.24 9.22
CA ASN A 556 35.16 -19.03 8.65
C ASN A 556 34.43 -18.57 7.37
N THR A 557 33.12 -18.38 7.48
CA THR A 557 32.28 -17.76 6.44
C THR A 557 31.70 -16.47 7.00
N PRO A 558 31.26 -15.50 6.16
CA PRO A 558 30.63 -14.26 6.64
C PRO A 558 29.55 -14.48 7.71
N ALA A 559 28.57 -15.34 7.41
CA ALA A 559 27.53 -15.69 8.38
C ALA A 559 28.10 -16.42 9.62
N GLY A 560 29.07 -17.32 9.43
CA GLY A 560 29.73 -18.04 10.52
C GLY A 560 30.46 -17.13 11.50
N ARG A 561 31.16 -16.10 11.00
CA ARG A 561 31.79 -15.05 11.81
C ARG A 561 30.74 -14.25 12.59
N MET A 562 29.62 -13.89 11.97
CA MET A 562 28.52 -13.18 12.63
C MET A 562 27.87 -14.00 13.78
N PHE A 563 27.72 -15.32 13.60
CA PHE A 563 27.28 -16.21 14.69
C PHE A 563 28.30 -16.28 15.84
N LEU A 564 29.60 -16.38 15.52
CA LEU A 564 30.66 -16.39 16.52
C LEU A 564 30.63 -15.10 17.36
N LEU A 565 30.52 -13.93 16.72
CA LEU A 565 30.40 -12.65 17.42
C LEU A 565 29.18 -12.60 18.35
N GLY A 566 28.04 -13.17 17.92
CA GLY A 566 26.85 -13.33 18.76
C GLY A 566 27.08 -14.21 19.98
N ASP A 567 27.80 -15.33 19.83
CA ASP A 567 28.15 -16.20 20.95
C ASP A 567 29.11 -15.51 21.93
N LEU A 568 30.09 -14.75 21.43
CA LEU A 568 30.96 -13.92 22.27
C LEU A 568 30.14 -12.89 23.07
N ALA A 569 29.16 -12.22 22.45
CA ALA A 569 28.27 -11.28 23.14
C ALA A 569 27.49 -11.95 24.29
N ARG A 570 26.98 -13.16 24.05
CA ARG A 570 26.27 -13.95 25.08
C ARG A 570 27.21 -14.42 26.19
N MET A 571 28.47 -14.74 25.88
CA MET A 571 29.48 -15.08 26.87
C MET A 571 29.87 -13.88 27.74
N ARG A 572 29.99 -12.68 27.14
CA ARG A 572 30.18 -11.42 27.89
C ARG A 572 29.06 -11.17 28.88
N LEU A 573 27.82 -11.33 28.43
CA LEU A 573 26.62 -11.26 29.28
C LEU A 573 26.63 -12.28 30.43
N ALA A 574 27.14 -13.48 30.17
CA ALA A 574 27.35 -14.52 31.19
C ALA A 574 28.61 -14.31 32.06
N ARG A 575 29.29 -13.17 31.97
CA ARG A 575 30.55 -12.84 32.67
C ARG A 575 31.72 -13.79 32.39
N ARG A 576 31.75 -14.39 31.20
CA ARG A 576 32.80 -15.29 30.71
C ARG A 576 33.68 -14.62 29.65
N SER A 577 34.08 -13.37 29.88
CA SER A 577 34.81 -12.58 28.89
C SER A 577 36.25 -13.07 28.65
N GLU A 578 36.92 -13.70 29.64
CA GLU A 578 38.24 -14.35 29.40
C GLU A 578 38.09 -15.57 28.47
N ASP A 579 37.17 -16.49 28.77
CA ASP A 579 36.89 -17.66 27.91
C ASP A 579 36.53 -17.25 26.47
N ALA A 580 35.79 -16.13 26.34
CA ALA A 580 35.39 -15.56 25.06
C ALA A 580 36.60 -14.99 24.30
N LEU A 581 37.53 -14.34 25.00
CA LEU A 581 38.80 -13.86 24.43
C LEU A 581 39.62 -15.03 23.90
N ASP A 582 39.81 -16.08 24.71
CA ASP A 582 40.52 -17.30 24.30
C ASP A 582 39.87 -17.99 23.10
N LEU A 583 38.53 -18.00 23.03
CA LEU A 583 37.80 -18.56 21.89
C LEU A 583 38.06 -17.76 20.61
N LEU A 584 38.01 -16.43 20.70
CA LEU A 584 38.24 -15.52 19.57
C LEU A 584 39.68 -15.64 19.05
N GLU A 585 40.67 -15.58 19.93
CA GLU A 585 42.08 -15.68 19.56
C GLU A 585 42.42 -17.03 18.95
N ARG A 586 41.91 -18.13 19.52
CA ARG A 586 42.06 -19.47 18.93
C ARG A 586 41.43 -19.54 17.54
N PHE A 587 40.27 -18.90 17.33
CA PHE A 587 39.61 -18.89 16.02
C PHE A 587 40.42 -18.10 14.98
N ILE A 588 40.94 -16.93 15.34
CA ILE A 588 41.78 -16.09 14.47
C ILE A 588 43.05 -16.86 14.09
N LYS A 589 43.75 -17.42 15.07
CA LYS A 589 44.99 -18.18 14.87
C LYS A 589 44.78 -19.42 14.01
N LYS A 590 43.72 -20.19 14.28
CA LYS A 590 43.41 -21.44 13.57
C LYS A 590 43.11 -21.22 12.08
N ASN A 591 42.46 -20.10 11.75
CA ASN A 591 42.04 -19.79 10.38
C ASN A 591 43.00 -18.81 9.67
N ALA A 592 44.12 -18.44 10.29
CA ALA A 592 45.09 -17.46 9.77
C ALA A 592 44.42 -16.19 9.24
N ILE A 593 43.53 -15.60 10.05
CA ILE A 593 42.77 -14.41 9.64
C ILE A 593 43.66 -13.18 9.79
N GLU A 594 44.07 -12.58 8.67
CA GLU A 594 44.94 -11.40 8.66
C GLU A 594 44.18 -10.09 8.90
N SER A 595 42.95 -9.96 8.40
CA SER A 595 42.14 -8.75 8.49
C SER A 595 40.68 -9.07 8.81
N TRP A 596 40.23 -8.72 10.01
CA TRP A 596 38.83 -8.81 10.45
C TRP A 596 38.53 -7.76 11.53
N ILE A 597 38.10 -6.58 11.11
CA ILE A 597 38.00 -5.39 11.96
C ILE A 597 36.89 -5.52 13.01
N HIS A 598 35.76 -6.12 12.66
CA HIS A 598 34.67 -6.38 13.61
C HIS A 598 35.10 -7.34 14.72
N GLY A 599 35.90 -8.36 14.38
CA GLY A 599 36.51 -9.27 15.36
C GLY A 599 37.46 -8.53 16.32
N GLU A 600 38.29 -7.65 15.77
CA GLU A 600 39.22 -6.81 16.53
C GLU A 600 38.51 -5.81 17.46
N VAL A 601 37.39 -5.22 17.01
CA VAL A 601 36.52 -4.39 17.85
C VAL A 601 35.96 -5.18 19.02
N VAL A 602 35.54 -6.44 18.81
CA VAL A 602 35.07 -7.31 19.90
C VAL A 602 36.23 -7.71 20.83
N ARG A 603 37.44 -7.92 20.30
CA ARG A 603 38.64 -8.14 21.13
C ARG A 603 38.91 -6.96 22.06
N CYS A 604 38.80 -5.73 21.57
CA CYS A 604 38.89 -4.52 22.39
C CYS A 604 37.83 -4.53 23.52
N LEU A 605 36.58 -4.85 23.18
CA LEU A 605 35.49 -4.90 24.15
C LEU A 605 35.69 -5.98 25.22
N LEU A 606 36.25 -7.14 24.85
CA LEU A 606 36.58 -8.21 25.81
C LEU A 606 37.70 -7.78 26.76
N HIS A 607 38.70 -7.04 26.29
CA HIS A 607 39.72 -6.45 27.17
C HIS A 607 39.14 -5.39 28.11
N LEU A 608 38.19 -4.57 27.65
CA LEU A 608 37.50 -3.59 28.50
C LEU A 608 36.72 -4.27 29.63
N ASP A 609 35.99 -5.34 29.33
CA ASP A 609 35.25 -6.11 30.34
C ASP A 609 36.16 -6.67 31.44
N GLN A 610 37.41 -7.01 31.10
CA GLN A 610 38.42 -7.52 32.02
C GLN A 610 39.21 -6.42 32.74
N GLY A 611 38.84 -5.15 32.58
CA GLY A 611 39.52 -4.02 33.19
C GLY A 611 40.86 -3.65 32.54
N ARG A 612 41.23 -4.25 31.40
CA ARG A 612 42.45 -3.96 30.63
C ARG A 612 42.25 -2.74 29.72
N VAL A 613 41.90 -1.60 30.33
CA VAL A 613 41.44 -0.39 29.61
C VAL A 613 42.51 0.15 28.66
N ASN A 614 43.75 0.29 29.13
CA ASN A 614 44.84 0.84 28.31
C ASN A 614 45.10 -0.01 27.06
N THR A 615 45.08 -1.34 27.18
CA THR A 615 45.26 -2.26 26.05
C THR A 615 44.15 -2.09 25.02
N ALA A 616 42.90 -1.98 25.46
CA ALA A 616 41.77 -1.78 24.57
C ALA A 616 41.80 -0.43 23.85
N VAL A 617 42.20 0.65 24.56
CA VAL A 617 42.31 1.99 23.99
C VAL A 617 43.40 2.05 22.92
N VAL A 618 44.62 1.55 23.23
CA VAL A 618 45.74 1.54 22.28
C VAL A 618 45.36 0.75 21.02
N MET A 619 44.75 -0.42 21.18
CA MET A 619 44.29 -1.24 20.05
C MET A 619 43.25 -0.51 19.20
N ALA A 620 42.26 0.15 19.82
CA ALA A 620 41.24 0.90 19.10
C ALA A 620 41.84 2.10 18.34
N GLU A 621 42.80 2.81 18.92
CA GLU A 621 43.49 3.95 18.28
C GLU A 621 44.38 3.51 17.12
N GLU A 622 45.08 2.38 17.24
CA GLU A 622 45.86 1.80 16.15
C GLU A 622 44.98 1.40 14.97
N LEU A 623 43.86 0.70 15.23
CA LEU A 623 42.88 0.35 14.21
C LEU A 623 42.26 1.58 13.55
N ALA A 624 42.07 2.67 14.30
CA ALA A 624 41.45 3.89 13.80
C ALA A 624 42.30 4.60 12.72
N LYS A 625 43.64 4.43 12.76
CA LYS A 625 44.55 5.05 11.78
C LYS A 625 44.28 4.57 10.36
N GLU A 626 44.00 3.28 10.18
CA GLU A 626 43.77 2.67 8.86
C GLU A 626 42.29 2.47 8.55
N HIS A 627 41.47 2.19 9.58
CA HIS A 627 40.07 1.79 9.43
C HIS A 627 39.08 2.73 10.14
N GLY A 628 39.42 4.00 10.34
CA GLY A 628 38.59 4.98 11.08
C GLY A 628 37.17 5.24 10.52
N ARG A 629 36.86 4.79 9.30
CA ARG A 629 35.49 4.80 8.73
C ARG A 629 34.68 3.54 9.01
N HIS A 630 35.25 2.54 9.68
CA HIS A 630 34.59 1.28 9.94
C HIS A 630 33.43 1.46 10.96
N PRO A 631 32.20 1.02 10.64
CA PRO A 631 30.98 1.24 11.42
C PRO A 631 31.11 0.89 12.91
N HIS A 632 31.54 -0.34 13.18
CA HIS A 632 31.64 -0.88 14.53
C HIS A 632 32.80 -0.25 15.32
N LEU A 633 33.88 0.14 14.63
CA LEU A 633 35.04 0.78 15.24
C LEU A 633 34.71 2.22 15.63
N ARG A 634 34.01 2.95 14.75
CA ARG A 634 33.51 4.30 15.06
C ARG A 634 32.59 4.29 16.28
N ALA A 635 31.67 3.33 16.36
CA ALA A 635 30.79 3.21 17.51
C ALA A 635 31.55 2.91 18.82
N LEU A 636 32.60 2.07 18.76
CA LEU A 636 33.50 1.83 19.90
C LEU A 636 34.25 3.10 20.30
N LEU A 637 34.87 3.81 19.34
CA LEU A 637 35.59 5.06 19.58
C LEU A 637 34.68 6.15 20.16
N GLY A 638 33.44 6.24 19.67
CA GLY A 638 32.44 7.15 20.20
C GLY A 638 32.04 6.82 21.64
N HIS A 639 32.01 5.55 22.02
CA HIS A 639 31.82 5.14 23.41
C HIS A 639 33.04 5.49 24.29
N LEU A 640 34.26 5.15 23.84
CA LEU A 640 35.50 5.48 24.54
C LEU A 640 35.66 7.00 24.74
N SER A 641 35.29 7.80 23.75
CA SER A 641 35.35 9.25 23.81
C SER A 641 34.36 9.83 24.83
N ARG A 642 33.12 9.32 24.90
CA ARG A 642 32.15 9.73 25.94
C ARG A 642 32.60 9.34 27.35
N SER A 643 33.37 8.27 27.46
CA SER A 643 34.01 7.85 28.71
C SER A 643 35.28 8.63 29.04
N GLY A 644 35.69 9.60 28.20
CA GLY A 644 36.89 10.44 28.40
C GLY A 644 38.21 9.74 28.09
N LEU A 645 38.18 8.58 27.42
CA LEU A 645 39.36 7.73 27.18
C LEU A 645 40.05 8.02 25.85
N THR A 646 39.33 8.56 24.85
CA THR A 646 39.86 8.89 23.52
C THR A 646 39.33 10.24 23.02
N PRO A 647 40.03 10.92 22.10
CA PRO A 647 39.51 12.14 21.48
C PRO A 647 38.25 11.86 20.64
N HIS A 648 37.41 12.88 20.45
CA HIS A 648 36.19 12.76 19.65
C HIS A 648 36.52 12.57 18.16
N SER A 649 35.85 11.63 17.49
CA SER A 649 35.97 11.45 16.04
C SER A 649 35.23 12.55 15.28
N SER A 650 35.77 12.98 14.13
CA SER A 650 35.07 13.91 13.23
C SER A 650 33.82 13.26 12.63
N SER A 651 32.82 14.08 12.30
CA SER A 651 31.60 13.62 11.62
C SER A 651 31.91 12.96 10.28
N GLU A 652 31.10 11.98 9.89
CA GLU A 652 31.25 11.23 8.65
C GLU A 652 30.80 12.07 7.44
N ILE A 653 31.40 11.85 6.27
CA ILE A 653 31.25 12.72 5.08
C ILE A 653 29.95 12.41 4.29
N THR A 654 29.34 11.23 4.46
CA THR A 654 28.26 10.75 3.57
C THR A 654 26.85 11.19 3.97
N ASP A 655 26.68 12.20 4.82
CA ASP A 655 25.41 12.59 5.46
C ASP A 655 24.70 11.41 6.20
N MET A 656 25.34 10.23 6.27
CA MET A 656 24.82 9.06 6.95
C MET A 656 24.98 9.26 8.46
N GLU A 657 23.87 9.59 9.12
CA GLU A 657 23.87 9.72 10.57
C GLU A 657 24.01 8.35 11.25
N TRP A 658 25.10 8.16 12.00
CA TRP A 658 25.26 7.05 12.93
C TRP A 658 24.44 7.31 14.20
N ALA A 659 23.65 6.33 14.65
CA ALA A 659 22.73 6.53 15.78
C ALA A 659 23.42 6.88 17.10
N THR A 660 24.70 6.54 17.25
CA THR A 660 25.52 6.96 18.38
C THR A 660 26.15 8.34 18.17
N GLU A 661 26.36 8.82 16.95
CA GLU A 661 27.07 10.08 16.67
C GLU A 661 26.12 11.27 16.45
N SER A 662 24.87 11.00 16.09
CA SER A 662 23.82 12.01 16.01
C SER A 662 23.66 12.66 17.38
N GLY A 663 23.85 13.98 17.51
CA GLY A 663 23.54 14.73 18.74
C GLY A 663 22.06 14.69 19.15
N LEU A 664 21.27 13.81 18.53
CA LEU A 664 19.89 13.48 18.85
C LEU A 664 19.81 12.58 20.09
N ASN A 665 18.66 12.61 20.76
CA ASN A 665 18.41 11.75 21.90
C ASN A 665 18.34 10.27 21.47
N VAL A 666 19.40 9.52 21.74
CA VAL A 666 19.54 8.09 21.42
C VAL A 666 18.32 7.29 21.88
N ALA A 667 17.77 7.62 23.06
CA ALA A 667 16.58 6.99 23.65
C ALA A 667 15.32 7.04 22.77
N GLU A 668 15.17 8.11 21.99
CA GLU A 668 13.96 8.36 21.18
C GLU A 668 14.12 7.84 19.75
N VAL A 669 15.33 7.89 19.22
CA VAL A 669 15.61 7.55 17.82
C VAL A 669 15.98 6.07 17.66
N TRP A 670 16.53 5.42 18.69
CA TRP A 670 17.10 4.06 18.55
C TRP A 670 16.09 3.03 18.06
N ALA A 671 14.90 2.96 18.66
CA ALA A 671 13.89 1.97 18.29
C ALA A 671 13.40 2.15 16.84
N ASN A 672 13.50 3.37 16.31
CA ASN A 672 13.12 3.71 14.94
C ASN A 672 14.24 3.41 13.92
N LYS A 673 15.52 3.44 14.30
CA LYS A 673 16.63 3.15 13.38
C LYS A 673 17.08 1.69 13.50
N HIS A 674 17.25 1.18 14.73
CA HIS A 674 17.83 -0.13 15.04
C HIS A 674 16.78 -1.06 15.66
N VAL A 675 15.96 -1.65 14.79
CA VAL A 675 14.80 -2.46 15.18
C VAL A 675 15.20 -3.80 15.83
N VAL A 676 16.33 -4.36 15.41
CA VAL A 676 16.80 -5.69 15.83
C VAL A 676 17.87 -5.66 16.92
N SER A 677 18.47 -4.50 17.17
CA SER A 677 19.55 -4.34 18.16
C SER A 677 19.01 -3.70 19.45
N PRO A 678 19.35 -4.23 20.63
CA PRO A 678 18.99 -3.58 21.88
C PRO A 678 19.69 -2.22 22.00
N PRO A 679 19.07 -1.24 22.70
CA PRO A 679 19.67 0.07 22.89
C PRO A 679 20.90 0.00 23.82
N PRO A 680 21.83 0.97 23.76
CA PRO A 680 22.98 1.03 24.66
C PRO A 680 22.60 1.06 26.15
N GLY A 681 21.41 1.56 26.48
CA GLY A 681 20.79 1.49 27.80
C GLY A 681 19.26 1.51 27.67
N PHE A 682 18.56 1.06 28.70
CA PHE A 682 17.10 0.87 28.69
C PHE A 682 16.41 1.25 30.00
N ASN A 683 16.59 2.49 30.44
CA ASN A 683 15.96 3.03 31.65
C ASN A 683 14.44 3.17 31.50
N LYS A 684 13.97 3.61 30.33
CA LYS A 684 12.55 3.84 30.06
C LYS A 684 11.82 2.52 29.81
N LYS A 685 10.49 2.54 30.03
CA LYS A 685 9.62 1.38 29.75
C LYS A 685 9.60 1.03 28.26
N SER A 686 9.63 2.03 27.38
CA SER A 686 9.69 1.83 25.92
C SER A 686 10.96 1.12 25.48
N GLU A 687 12.11 1.53 26.02
CA GLU A 687 13.42 0.93 25.71
C GLU A 687 13.52 -0.53 26.18
N ARG A 688 12.98 -0.85 27.37
CA ARG A 688 12.92 -2.25 27.84
C ARG A 688 12.08 -3.14 26.95
N LYS A 689 10.91 -2.63 26.53
CA LYS A 689 10.06 -3.34 25.56
C LYS A 689 10.81 -3.57 24.26
N HIS A 690 11.47 -2.53 23.75
CA HIS A 690 12.28 -2.59 22.54
C HIS A 690 13.41 -3.61 22.66
N ALA A 691 14.21 -3.55 23.72
CA ALA A 691 15.31 -4.47 23.98
C ALA A 691 14.84 -5.93 23.96
N TRP A 692 13.71 -6.22 24.62
CA TRP A 692 13.11 -7.56 24.66
C TRP A 692 12.56 -8.03 23.31
N SER A 693 11.98 -7.13 22.50
CA SER A 693 11.47 -7.45 21.17
C SER A 693 12.57 -7.56 20.11
N ALA A 694 13.65 -6.79 20.28
CA ALA A 694 14.81 -6.73 19.40
C ALA A 694 15.65 -8.01 19.56
N ASN A 695 16.20 -8.23 20.76
CA ASN A 695 17.00 -9.42 21.07
C ASN A 695 16.89 -9.81 22.55
N ALA A 696 16.11 -10.84 22.84
CA ALA A 696 15.85 -11.33 24.20
C ALA A 696 17.09 -11.92 24.90
N TRP A 697 18.13 -12.28 24.16
CA TRP A 697 19.41 -12.68 24.75
C TRP A 697 20.03 -11.59 25.62
N ILE A 698 19.58 -10.33 25.54
CA ILE A 698 20.00 -9.26 26.46
C ILE A 698 19.69 -9.57 27.93
N ALA A 699 18.74 -10.48 28.21
CA ALA A 699 18.44 -10.97 29.56
C ALA A 699 19.32 -12.15 29.99
N ASN A 700 20.28 -12.57 29.16
CA ASN A 700 21.22 -13.63 29.52
C ASN A 700 22.13 -13.10 30.64
N GLY A 701 22.05 -13.74 31.80
CA GLY A 701 22.77 -13.34 32.99
C GLY A 701 23.14 -14.57 33.82
N PRO A 702 24.09 -14.43 34.77
CA PRO A 702 24.59 -15.54 35.57
C PRO A 702 23.49 -16.20 36.44
N ASP A 703 22.45 -15.45 36.82
CA ASP A 703 21.41 -15.89 37.76
C ASP A 703 20.15 -16.47 37.07
N ASN A 704 20.29 -17.04 35.86
CA ASN A 704 19.18 -17.61 35.07
C ASN A 704 18.04 -16.62 34.79
N GLU A 705 18.34 -15.32 34.71
CA GLU A 705 17.38 -14.25 34.45
C GLU A 705 16.62 -14.46 33.13
N LEU A 706 17.33 -14.96 32.11
CA LEU A 706 16.77 -15.29 30.81
C LEU A 706 15.65 -16.34 30.92
N THR A 707 15.90 -17.43 31.65
CA THR A 707 14.93 -18.52 31.83
C THR A 707 13.66 -18.03 32.52
N ILE A 708 13.80 -17.12 33.49
CA ILE A 708 12.67 -16.50 34.20
C ILE A 708 11.91 -15.55 33.26
N ALA A 709 12.61 -14.75 32.46
CA ALA A 709 12.02 -13.82 31.51
C ALA A 709 11.30 -14.53 30.36
N ALA A 710 11.91 -15.58 29.81
CA ALA A 710 11.36 -16.39 28.71
C ALA A 710 10.05 -17.09 29.10
N LYS A 711 9.93 -17.59 30.34
CA LYS A 711 8.67 -18.16 30.87
C LYS A 711 7.50 -17.18 30.87
N LYS A 712 7.77 -15.86 30.87
CA LYS A 712 6.74 -14.80 30.82
C LYS A 712 6.40 -14.37 29.39
N GLY A 713 7.03 -14.96 28.38
CA GLY A 713 6.82 -14.69 26.97
C GLY A 713 6.91 -13.19 26.64
N ILE A 714 5.86 -12.64 26.05
CA ILE A 714 5.78 -11.21 25.68
C ILE A 714 6.02 -10.28 26.88
N ASN A 715 5.64 -10.68 28.10
CA ASN A 715 5.82 -9.88 29.31
C ASN A 715 7.22 -10.00 29.95
N GLY A 716 8.14 -10.73 29.32
CA GLY A 716 9.52 -10.92 29.80
C GLY A 716 10.29 -9.61 29.95
N TRP A 717 9.97 -8.56 29.19
CA TRP A 717 10.57 -7.21 29.31
C TRP A 717 10.48 -6.61 30.73
N LYS A 718 9.51 -7.05 31.56
CA LYS A 718 9.41 -6.60 32.96
C LYS A 718 10.59 -7.08 33.80
N MET A 719 11.24 -8.19 33.44
CA MET A 719 12.42 -8.69 34.14
C MET A 719 13.65 -7.83 33.87
N LEU A 720 13.75 -7.21 32.69
CA LEU A 720 14.82 -6.26 32.38
C LEU A 720 14.83 -5.05 33.33
N ALA A 721 13.72 -4.76 34.01
CA ALA A 721 13.66 -3.72 35.04
C ALA A 721 14.49 -4.06 36.29
N LYS A 722 14.78 -5.34 36.52
CA LYS A 722 15.49 -5.85 37.68
C LYS A 722 16.99 -6.05 37.42
N ILE A 723 17.40 -5.99 36.14
CA ILE A 723 18.79 -6.10 35.73
C ILE A 723 19.49 -4.79 36.07
N ASP A 724 20.61 -4.89 36.77
CA ASP A 724 21.50 -3.75 36.99
C ASP A 724 22.22 -3.41 35.68
N GLN A 725 21.81 -2.31 35.05
CA GLN A 725 22.37 -1.85 33.79
C GLN A 725 23.84 -1.41 33.92
N SER A 726 24.27 -0.99 35.12
CA SER A 726 25.67 -0.60 35.34
C SER A 726 26.62 -1.80 35.30
N ALA A 727 26.09 -3.00 35.54
CA ALA A 727 26.84 -4.25 35.51
C ALA A 727 26.83 -4.93 34.13
N LEU A 728 26.16 -4.35 33.12
CA LEU A 728 26.12 -4.91 31.77
C LEU A 728 27.38 -4.55 30.97
N PRO A 729 27.92 -5.49 30.17
CA PRO A 729 29.02 -5.21 29.27
C PRO A 729 28.70 -4.05 28.32
N ALA A 730 29.68 -3.17 28.10
CA ALA A 730 29.49 -2.03 27.21
C ALA A 730 29.34 -2.46 25.74
N CYS A 731 28.59 -1.67 24.97
CA CYS A 731 28.45 -1.79 23.50
C CYS A 731 27.97 -3.17 23.00
N LEU A 732 27.09 -3.86 23.75
CA LEU A 732 26.51 -5.15 23.33
C LEU A 732 25.84 -5.09 21.96
N PHE A 733 25.19 -3.97 21.62
CA PHE A 733 24.51 -3.75 20.35
C PHE A 733 25.41 -3.88 19.10
N LEU A 734 26.74 -3.88 19.25
CA LEU A 734 27.68 -4.04 18.13
C LEU A 734 27.84 -5.48 17.64
N HIS A 735 27.49 -6.47 18.46
CA HIS A 735 27.80 -7.88 18.16
C HIS A 735 26.81 -8.87 18.79
N LEU A 736 25.85 -8.42 19.62
CA LEU A 736 24.75 -9.25 20.10
C LEU A 736 23.72 -9.48 19.00
N THR A 737 23.93 -10.54 18.22
CA THR A 737 23.08 -10.91 17.09
C THR A 737 21.94 -11.85 17.49
N GLY A 738 20.86 -11.84 16.71
CA GLY A 738 19.73 -12.76 16.85
C GLY A 738 19.75 -13.86 15.78
N LEU A 739 18.61 -14.05 15.11
CA LEU A 739 18.51 -14.96 13.96
C LEU A 739 19.21 -14.33 12.75
N VAL A 740 20.24 -15.00 12.23
CA VAL A 740 21.03 -14.49 11.10
C VAL A 740 20.57 -15.15 9.80
N VAL A 741 20.32 -14.34 8.78
CA VAL A 741 20.07 -14.82 7.40
C VAL A 741 21.06 -14.16 6.45
N THR A 742 20.98 -14.44 5.16
CA THR A 742 21.76 -13.71 4.14
C THR A 742 20.84 -13.07 3.12
N ILE A 743 21.28 -11.93 2.58
CA ILE A 743 20.64 -11.24 1.45
C ILE A 743 21.74 -10.94 0.42
N GLY A 744 21.68 -11.59 -0.75
CA GLY A 744 22.75 -11.51 -1.75
C GLY A 744 24.10 -11.98 -1.22
N GLY A 745 24.11 -12.98 -0.34
CA GLY A 745 25.30 -13.51 0.34
C GLY A 745 25.80 -12.67 1.53
N MET A 746 25.25 -11.47 1.76
CA MET A 746 25.60 -10.63 2.91
C MET A 746 24.84 -11.08 4.16
N PRO A 747 25.52 -11.40 5.27
CA PRO A 747 24.86 -11.81 6.51
C PRO A 747 24.17 -10.61 7.17
N VAL A 748 22.93 -10.81 7.63
CA VAL A 748 22.10 -9.78 8.24
C VAL A 748 21.34 -10.33 9.45
N ASP A 749 21.11 -9.49 10.45
CA ASP A 749 20.41 -9.87 11.68
C ASP A 749 18.92 -9.53 11.60
N LEU A 750 18.07 -10.52 11.84
CA LEU A 750 16.62 -10.33 11.98
C LEU A 750 16.18 -10.20 13.44
N GLY A 751 17.10 -10.21 14.40
CA GLY A 751 16.85 -10.15 15.83
C GLY A 751 16.30 -11.46 16.40
N PHE A 752 16.09 -11.49 17.71
CA PHE A 752 15.56 -12.66 18.43
C PHE A 752 14.49 -12.21 19.45
N PRO A 753 13.19 -12.20 19.08
CA PRO A 753 12.16 -11.64 19.93
C PRO A 753 11.87 -12.55 21.14
N GLY A 754 11.74 -12.00 22.33
CA GLY A 754 11.46 -12.81 23.53
C GLY A 754 10.05 -13.39 23.63
N GLY A 755 9.18 -13.07 22.67
CA GLY A 755 7.81 -13.58 22.58
C GLY A 755 7.66 -14.89 21.77
N LEU A 756 8.75 -15.56 21.38
CA LEU A 756 8.68 -16.81 20.60
C LEU A 756 7.94 -17.92 21.35
N ASP A 757 7.00 -18.57 20.69
CA ASP A 757 6.27 -19.73 21.22
C ASP A 757 7.06 -21.03 20.96
N LEU A 758 8.09 -21.25 21.79
CA LEU A 758 9.03 -22.39 21.66
C LEU A 758 8.31 -23.74 21.63
N LYS A 759 7.24 -23.90 22.42
CA LYS A 759 6.42 -25.13 22.44
C LYS A 759 5.75 -25.38 21.10
N SER A 760 5.13 -24.36 20.52
CA SER A 760 4.51 -24.50 19.19
C SER A 760 5.54 -24.69 18.08
N ILE A 761 6.73 -24.09 18.20
CA ILE A 761 7.85 -24.27 17.26
C ILE A 761 8.30 -25.73 17.22
N GLN A 762 8.49 -26.35 18.40
CA GLN A 762 8.83 -27.78 18.52
C GLN A 762 7.73 -28.67 17.95
N ASN A 763 6.47 -28.44 18.35
CA ASN A 763 5.33 -29.24 17.90
C ASN A 763 5.10 -29.19 16.37
N LYS A 764 5.55 -28.14 15.70
CA LYS A 764 5.46 -27.98 14.24
C LYS A 764 6.67 -28.53 13.49
N GLY A 765 7.66 -29.10 14.18
CA GLY A 765 8.87 -29.65 13.56
C GLY A 765 9.71 -28.60 12.85
N LEU A 766 9.74 -27.36 13.37
CA LEU A 766 10.55 -26.29 12.77
C LEU A 766 12.04 -26.37 13.16
N LEU A 767 12.36 -27.16 14.19
CA LEU A 767 13.73 -27.43 14.65
C LEU A 767 14.27 -28.77 14.14
N ASP A 768 13.41 -29.67 13.67
CA ASP A 768 13.79 -30.92 13.01
C ASP A 768 13.32 -30.89 11.56
N LEU A 769 14.23 -30.47 10.68
CA LEU A 769 13.97 -30.33 9.25
C LEU A 769 14.23 -31.62 8.47
N SER A 770 14.68 -32.69 9.13
CA SER A 770 15.04 -33.96 8.50
C SER A 770 13.84 -34.89 8.25
N SER A 771 12.67 -34.55 8.81
CA SER A 771 11.39 -35.30 8.70
C SER A 771 10.43 -34.78 7.64
#